data_AF-A0A932WNM2-F1
#
_entry.id   AF-A0A932WNM2-F1
#
_cell.length_a   1.000
_cell.length_b   1.000
_cell.length_c   1.000
_cell.angle_alpha   90.00
_cell.angle_beta   90.00
_cell.angle_gamma   90.00
#
_symmetry.space_group_name_H-M   'P 1'
#
loop_
_entity.id
_entity.type
_entity.pdbx_description
1 polymer ?
#
loop_
_entity_poly.entity_id
_entity_poly.type
_entity_poly.pdbx_seq_one_letter_code
_entity_poly.pdbx_strand_id
1 'polypeptide(L)'
;MELAQVSLTVQHKDRAAQVDGCRIIFSPHQCFARDSGEDDVRCLNLLAKHLTRESGLAVCIDGRGEFLEYFLNQVPSLRNAISCVIAEKESDAGWADFAGLAVVTPDRIPAGVTTVFLCETLTFPRMRMRKWLPDGLKFIEPDVLQQLGLDQLPARAWSPWARDTIYPIDIPEIEFIPGLDMLLIDCPARNLGLMPNGLGYVDNALKHVEVRHQTLDIDIIIYHRFHIRRLFDEGGKMYLPNGKELPTDPWQAEHYDVWTADITIDFFEAEVREIVAKLLVARPKVLGLSIHGCNERFSKEVVKRVKEAAPEIMVLVGGFACYSPDIGLRGFPLADYMCVGESDLTVGPLVERLARGERPGNVPGVLSKFDDPAVPYVPAPMVHNLDLLEHPHYEWYDLDVYRNYNGYQLTPVIASRGCRWSRCTFCAERFYWRIRSPKAFVDELEWLVDRGCRLFMFNESDLNGKPEIVLEICDEIIRRGLRVKLTGQLRIHKKSDQAFFQKLRKAGFVALRFGVDAFSENTLRLQKKGYTTETVSQNLKDCWEAGIYTEVNWVIGVPGETEQDIDEGIELILANKKYIGRLANINPLILVTGGVYWLQPEEHNIHFRRPKEELYHEFPRALPANSWYSTEPYIDEHVRKARFERIVLELHRRNFDVGSWAARVIEDVHKNRDKARSGPAEEAPDSGTATDEAPATRKLSEGVGGMKPGQAADPKSDATANANSGESSGESTMEFNPDARTAAYVFRAGSSLPEDKVHYFRSYLYVTELNGEMYGIEPAQFEEAFGTGQRQSQMKRLGCIDLRARYRLHSARTKTATPELIDSIGDYNIVQYDGLVYGLPQVSPVNPDDFRRQEAEKIGLSRKRNLVQDSVKQLKRVVRRILNAGRQMFSPGQASTPGAVVASSGLLYPLDVRWGEDNIAAFPGVVTGKTFAETMSLVEKITGERRRRMDCEAAENSQATGASGALPIVEAPAVPQLVGSLEGYNIVEYEGWFYGIPQSLGNMELDKVDVIENPQIIRDLSREVVEGEIREVLRAAVAA
;
A
#
# COMPACT_ATOMS: atom_id res chain seq x y z
N MET A 1 5.91 22.33 15.64
CA MET A 1 5.46 23.49 14.85
C MET A 1 5.86 24.75 15.59
N GLU A 2 6.73 25.58 15.02
CA GLU A 2 6.82 26.96 15.51
C GLU A 2 5.54 27.70 15.12
N LEU A 3 5.02 28.49 16.04
CA LEU A 3 3.90 29.39 15.77
C LEU A 3 4.31 30.34 14.64
N ALA A 4 3.46 30.52 13.62
CA ALA A 4 3.77 31.38 12.48
C ALA A 4 3.82 32.85 12.93
N GLN A 5 5.02 33.28 13.36
CA GLN A 5 5.27 34.62 13.87
C GLN A 5 5.11 35.66 12.74
N VAL A 6 4.42 36.75 13.05
CA VAL A 6 4.21 37.88 12.17
C VAL A 6 4.63 39.13 12.93
N SER A 7 5.67 39.81 12.44
CA SER A 7 6.03 41.14 12.92
C SER A 7 5.19 42.18 12.20
N LEU A 8 4.28 42.83 12.92
CA LEU A 8 3.43 43.90 12.40
C LEU A 8 4.05 45.26 12.73
N THR A 9 4.26 46.09 11.72
CA THR A 9 4.71 47.48 11.94
C THR A 9 3.49 48.37 12.17
N VAL A 10 3.19 48.64 13.44
CA VAL A 10 2.10 49.53 13.85
C VAL A 10 2.58 50.98 13.80
N GLN A 11 1.93 51.82 13.00
CA GLN A 11 2.17 53.27 12.98
C GLN A 11 1.05 54.03 13.69
N HIS A 12 1.43 55.02 14.49
CA HIS A 12 0.50 56.01 15.04
C HIS A 12 1.19 57.38 15.09
N LYS A 13 0.72 58.29 14.23
CA LYS A 13 1.42 59.55 13.90
C LYS A 13 2.87 59.26 13.46
N ASP A 14 3.82 60.06 13.90
CA ASP A 14 5.23 60.04 13.48
C ASP A 14 6.04 58.88 14.11
N ARG A 15 5.38 57.90 14.72
CA ARG A 15 6.00 56.77 15.43
C ARG A 15 5.56 55.44 14.82
N ALA A 16 6.54 54.59 14.54
CA ALA A 16 6.37 53.20 14.18
C ALA A 16 6.91 52.31 15.31
N ALA A 17 6.24 51.19 15.58
CA ALA A 17 6.73 50.11 16.42
C ALA A 17 6.51 48.78 15.71
N GLN A 18 7.47 47.85 15.79
CA GLN A 18 7.20 46.46 15.45
C GLN A 18 6.55 45.77 16.66
N VAL A 19 5.55 44.95 16.38
CA VAL A 19 4.80 44.14 17.33
C VAL A 19 4.78 42.73 16.78
N ASP A 20 5.48 41.82 17.45
CA ASP A 20 5.52 40.41 17.07
C ASP A 20 4.29 39.69 17.63
N GLY A 21 3.58 38.96 16.77
CA GLY A 21 2.38 38.19 17.11
C GLY A 21 2.35 36.85 16.42
N CYS A 22 1.34 36.04 16.73
CA CYS A 22 1.09 34.72 16.15
C CYS A 22 -0.10 34.78 15.18
N ARG A 23 -0.04 34.06 14.05
CA ARG A 23 -1.26 33.73 13.31
C ARG A 23 -2.11 32.71 14.07
N ILE A 24 -3.36 33.08 14.31
CA ILE A 24 -4.38 32.24 14.94
C ILE A 24 -5.53 31.95 13.96
N ILE A 25 -6.25 30.87 14.22
CA ILE A 25 -7.52 30.52 13.58
C ILE A 25 -8.63 30.51 14.64
N PHE A 26 -9.83 30.91 14.26
CA PHE A 26 -11.01 30.85 15.13
C PHE A 26 -11.59 29.43 15.10
N SER A 27 -11.80 28.83 16.28
CA SER A 27 -12.53 27.57 16.45
C SER A 27 -13.86 27.87 17.14
N PRO A 28 -15.00 27.80 16.42
CA PRO A 28 -16.31 27.88 17.06
C PRO A 28 -16.59 26.66 17.95
N HIS A 29 -15.92 25.52 17.71
CA HIS A 29 -15.98 24.37 18.59
C HIS A 29 -15.48 24.74 20.00
N GLN A 30 -14.29 25.32 20.09
CA GLN A 30 -13.71 25.74 21.37
C GLN A 30 -14.39 26.96 22.02
N CYS A 31 -15.38 27.60 21.38
CA CYS A 31 -16.28 28.50 22.11
C CYS A 31 -17.11 27.76 23.17
N PHE A 32 -17.57 26.54 22.88
CA PHE A 32 -18.59 25.84 23.66
C PHE A 32 -18.06 24.56 24.32
N ALA A 33 -17.86 24.58 25.63
CA ALA A 33 -17.55 23.39 26.41
C ALA A 33 -18.78 22.49 26.65
N ARG A 34 -19.98 22.96 26.30
CA ARG A 34 -21.27 22.28 26.54
C ARG A 34 -21.55 22.03 28.04
N ASP A 35 -20.95 22.85 28.90
CA ASP A 35 -20.98 22.76 30.38
C ASP A 35 -21.99 23.71 31.05
N SER A 36 -22.71 24.54 30.28
CA SER A 36 -23.54 25.66 30.75
C SER A 36 -22.78 26.77 31.50
N GLY A 37 -21.46 26.86 31.34
CA GLY A 37 -20.61 27.88 31.96
C GLY A 37 -20.84 29.29 31.40
N GLU A 38 -20.26 30.29 32.06
CA GLU A 38 -20.46 31.71 31.68
C GLU A 38 -20.00 31.99 30.24
N ASP A 39 -18.87 31.42 29.81
CA ASP A 39 -18.34 31.58 28.46
C ASP A 39 -19.29 31.02 27.38
N ASP A 40 -19.85 29.83 27.63
CA ASP A 40 -20.85 29.19 26.77
C ASP A 40 -22.12 30.06 26.68
N VAL A 41 -22.71 30.41 27.83
CA VAL A 41 -23.94 31.22 27.90
C VAL A 41 -23.73 32.60 27.24
N ARG A 42 -22.55 33.21 27.40
CA ARG A 42 -22.19 34.49 26.76
C ARG A 42 -22.08 34.36 25.24
N CYS A 43 -21.44 33.30 24.73
CA CYS A 43 -21.35 33.03 23.29
C CYS A 43 -22.71 32.71 22.67
N LEU A 44 -23.55 31.90 23.33
CA LEU A 44 -24.90 31.58 22.87
C LEU A 44 -25.80 32.83 22.86
N ASN A 45 -25.73 33.69 23.87
CA ASN A 45 -26.48 34.95 23.87
C ASN A 45 -26.02 35.92 22.75
N LEU A 46 -24.72 35.97 22.43
CA LEU A 46 -24.20 36.74 21.30
C LEU A 46 -24.73 36.22 19.96
N LEU A 47 -24.72 34.90 19.74
CA LEU A 47 -25.32 34.28 18.55
C LEU A 47 -26.82 34.55 18.48
N ALA A 48 -27.58 34.31 19.54
CA ALA A 48 -29.03 34.52 19.55
C ALA A 48 -29.41 35.98 19.27
N LYS A 49 -28.66 36.95 19.83
CA LYS A 49 -28.84 38.39 19.58
C LYS A 49 -28.54 38.81 18.13
N HIS A 50 -27.75 38.03 17.40
CA HIS A 50 -27.54 38.19 15.97
C HIS A 50 -28.66 37.51 15.16
N LEU A 51 -28.89 36.21 15.41
CA LEU A 51 -29.87 35.38 14.70
C LEU A 51 -31.31 35.92 14.81
N THR A 52 -31.73 36.42 15.98
CA THR A 52 -33.07 37.03 16.19
C THR A 52 -33.33 38.31 15.37
N ARG A 53 -32.35 38.80 14.61
CA ARG A 53 -32.49 39.95 13.69
C ARG A 53 -32.67 39.54 12.23
N GLU A 54 -32.53 38.25 11.92
CA GLU A 54 -32.61 37.71 10.57
C GLU A 54 -34.06 37.43 10.19
N SER A 55 -34.50 38.01 9.06
CA SER A 55 -35.80 37.67 8.47
C SER A 55 -35.76 36.27 7.87
N GLY A 56 -36.83 35.49 8.05
CA GLY A 56 -36.95 34.17 7.42
C GLY A 56 -35.85 33.22 7.87
N LEU A 57 -35.51 33.22 9.17
CA LEU A 57 -34.52 32.32 9.74
C LEU A 57 -35.09 30.90 9.85
N ALA A 58 -34.36 29.92 9.34
CA ALA A 58 -34.46 28.51 9.70
C ALA A 58 -33.14 28.04 10.31
N VAL A 59 -33.16 26.90 11.01
CA VAL A 59 -31.95 26.30 11.59
C VAL A 59 -31.71 24.94 10.97
N CYS A 60 -30.58 24.78 10.28
CA CYS A 60 -30.12 23.47 9.85
C CYS A 60 -29.38 22.77 10.99
N ILE A 61 -29.61 21.46 11.14
CA ILE A 61 -28.90 20.58 12.06
C ILE A 61 -28.17 19.47 11.30
N ASP A 62 -27.21 18.83 11.97
CA ASP A 62 -26.60 17.58 11.55
C ASP A 62 -26.93 16.49 12.59
N GLY A 63 -27.23 15.27 12.12
CA GLY A 63 -27.71 14.18 12.97
C GLY A 63 -28.89 14.59 13.85
N ARG A 64 -28.79 14.32 15.16
CA ARG A 64 -29.86 14.59 16.15
C ARG A 64 -30.01 16.06 16.56
N GLY A 65 -29.16 16.97 16.09
CA GLY A 65 -29.24 18.39 16.45
C GLY A 65 -28.96 18.71 17.92
N GLU A 66 -28.10 17.94 18.58
CA GLU A 66 -27.80 18.07 20.03
C GLU A 66 -27.29 19.47 20.42
N PHE A 67 -26.56 20.15 19.53
CA PHE A 67 -26.16 21.54 19.76
C PHE A 67 -27.34 22.53 19.69
N LEU A 68 -28.35 22.27 18.85
CA LEU A 68 -29.58 23.08 18.81
C LEU A 68 -30.41 22.87 20.08
N GLU A 69 -30.53 21.64 20.57
CA GLU A 69 -31.20 21.34 21.84
C GLU A 69 -30.52 22.08 23.00
N TYR A 70 -29.19 21.99 23.11
CA TYR A 70 -28.41 22.75 24.09
C TYR A 70 -28.63 24.27 23.94
N PHE A 71 -28.57 24.81 22.72
CA PHE A 71 -28.75 26.24 22.47
C PHE A 71 -30.16 26.72 22.86
N LEU A 72 -31.22 25.98 22.52
CA LEU A 72 -32.60 26.33 22.89
C LEU A 72 -32.84 26.22 24.39
N ASN A 73 -32.19 25.27 25.09
CA ASN A 73 -32.26 25.17 26.54
C ASN A 73 -31.57 26.34 27.26
N GLN A 74 -30.42 26.82 26.76
CA GLN A 74 -29.72 27.98 27.34
C GLN A 74 -30.33 29.33 26.94
N VAL A 75 -30.92 29.44 25.74
CA VAL A 75 -31.51 30.68 25.22
C VAL A 75 -32.91 30.43 24.61
N PRO A 76 -33.94 30.12 25.43
CA PRO A 76 -35.28 29.77 24.94
C PRO A 76 -35.97 30.84 24.10
N SER A 77 -35.56 32.10 24.22
CA SER A 77 -36.08 33.23 23.44
C SER A 77 -35.76 33.12 21.95
N LEU A 78 -34.69 32.40 21.56
CA LEU A 78 -34.30 32.19 20.16
C LEU A 78 -35.37 31.44 19.36
N ARG A 79 -36.10 30.51 20.00
CA ARG A 79 -37.21 29.74 19.40
C ARG A 79 -38.17 30.64 18.61
N ASN A 80 -38.50 31.81 19.14
CA ASN A 80 -39.49 32.72 18.57
C ASN A 80 -39.05 33.38 17.24
N ALA A 81 -37.77 33.24 16.85
CA ALA A 81 -37.25 33.70 15.56
C ALA A 81 -37.05 32.55 14.55
N ILE A 82 -37.14 31.28 14.97
CA ILE A 82 -36.91 30.13 14.09
C ILE A 82 -38.22 29.72 13.41
N SER A 83 -38.21 29.68 12.08
CA SER A 83 -39.37 29.30 11.25
C SER A 83 -39.56 27.78 11.19
N CYS A 84 -38.45 27.04 11.06
CA CYS A 84 -38.39 25.58 11.03
C CYS A 84 -36.96 25.10 11.33
N VAL A 85 -36.83 23.82 11.69
CA VAL A 85 -35.56 23.09 11.72
C VAL A 85 -35.41 22.32 10.41
N ILE A 86 -34.22 22.28 9.83
CA ILE A 86 -33.90 21.56 8.59
C ILE A 86 -32.95 20.42 8.93
N ALA A 87 -33.31 19.19 8.56
CA ALA A 87 -32.48 18.00 8.67
C ALA A 87 -32.28 17.36 7.28
N GLU A 88 -31.23 16.55 7.12
CA GLU A 88 -30.97 15.87 5.84
C GLU A 88 -32.09 14.87 5.50
N LYS A 89 -32.46 14.03 6.47
CA LYS A 89 -33.49 12.98 6.36
C LYS A 89 -34.48 13.10 7.53
N GLU A 90 -35.74 12.71 7.30
CA GLU A 90 -36.79 12.72 8.34
C GLU A 90 -36.43 11.85 9.57
N SER A 91 -35.57 10.84 9.39
CA SER A 91 -35.04 9.98 10.44
C SER A 91 -34.24 10.71 11.51
N ASP A 92 -33.52 11.76 11.13
CA ASP A 92 -32.37 12.26 11.90
C ASP A 92 -32.85 13.03 13.15
N ALA A 93 -34.02 13.65 13.03
CA ALA A 93 -34.73 14.35 14.10
C ALA A 93 -35.66 13.47 14.94
N GLY A 94 -35.78 12.15 14.65
CA GLY A 94 -36.87 11.27 15.13
C GLY A 94 -37.03 11.05 16.64
N TRP A 95 -36.24 11.75 17.48
CA TRP A 95 -36.23 11.63 18.94
C TRP A 95 -36.22 12.98 19.68
N ALA A 96 -36.00 14.11 18.98
CA ALA A 96 -35.75 15.40 19.61
C ALA A 96 -36.96 16.34 19.53
N ASP A 97 -37.50 16.74 20.68
CA ASP A 97 -38.45 17.86 20.75
C ASP A 97 -37.66 19.17 20.74
N PHE A 98 -37.48 19.77 19.55
CA PHE A 98 -36.87 21.10 19.38
C PHE A 98 -37.79 22.23 19.86
N ALA A 99 -38.37 22.08 21.05
CA ALA A 99 -39.46 22.87 21.61
C ALA A 99 -40.57 23.11 20.56
N GLY A 100 -41.14 22.06 19.98
CA GLY A 100 -42.26 22.12 19.05
C GLY A 100 -42.02 22.93 17.77
N LEU A 101 -40.76 23.14 17.36
CA LEU A 101 -40.44 23.64 16.03
C LEU A 101 -40.69 22.54 14.98
N ALA A 102 -41.25 22.90 13.84
CA ALA A 102 -41.47 21.97 12.74
C ALA A 102 -40.12 21.59 12.10
N VAL A 103 -39.85 20.29 11.96
CA VAL A 103 -38.70 19.76 11.21
C VAL A 103 -39.11 19.54 9.76
N VAL A 104 -38.25 19.93 8.82
CA VAL A 104 -38.42 19.74 7.38
C VAL A 104 -37.16 19.18 6.72
N THR A 105 -37.33 18.47 5.62
CA THR A 105 -36.25 18.09 4.70
C THR A 105 -35.93 19.24 3.72
N PRO A 106 -34.79 19.20 3.00
CA PRO A 106 -34.35 20.34 2.17
C PRO A 106 -35.30 20.68 1.01
N ASP A 107 -36.06 19.71 0.51
CA ASP A 107 -37.12 19.86 -0.50
C ASP A 107 -38.39 20.55 0.03
N ARG A 108 -38.54 20.67 1.36
CA ARG A 108 -39.74 21.21 2.04
C ARG A 108 -39.48 22.48 2.82
N ILE A 109 -38.34 23.14 2.60
CA ILE A 109 -38.03 24.45 3.19
C ILE A 109 -39.14 25.45 2.81
N PRO A 110 -39.83 26.09 3.78
CA PRO A 110 -40.91 27.02 3.47
C PRO A 110 -40.41 28.24 2.67
N ALA A 111 -41.18 28.68 1.68
CA ALA A 111 -40.81 29.79 0.79
C ALA A 111 -40.61 31.18 1.47
N GLY A 112 -40.88 31.29 2.77
CA GLY A 112 -40.54 32.45 3.60
C GLY A 112 -39.16 32.37 4.27
N VAL A 113 -38.43 31.26 4.13
CA VAL A 113 -37.07 31.10 4.64
C VAL A 113 -36.08 31.72 3.65
N THR A 114 -35.28 32.67 4.13
CA THR A 114 -34.23 33.34 3.36
C THR A 114 -32.85 33.20 3.99
N THR A 115 -32.79 32.90 5.30
CA THR A 115 -31.56 32.75 6.06
C THR A 115 -31.56 31.39 6.77
N VAL A 116 -30.44 30.65 6.69
CA VAL A 116 -30.26 29.37 7.37
C VAL A 116 -29.04 29.43 8.27
N PHE A 117 -29.23 29.17 9.56
CA PHE A 117 -28.12 28.97 10.50
C PHE A 117 -27.69 27.50 10.49
N LEU A 118 -26.40 27.23 10.24
CA LEU A 118 -25.82 25.88 10.30
C LEU A 118 -25.42 25.59 11.76
N CYS A 119 -26.30 24.95 12.51
CA CYS A 119 -26.18 24.80 13.96
C CYS A 119 -25.35 23.57 14.36
N GLU A 120 -24.08 23.55 13.98
CA GLU A 120 -23.07 22.68 14.61
C GLU A 120 -21.73 23.40 14.80
N THR A 121 -21.02 23.05 15.87
CA THR A 121 -19.77 23.71 16.28
C THR A 121 -18.54 23.08 15.64
N LEU A 122 -18.62 21.80 15.26
CA LEU A 122 -17.58 21.09 14.50
C LEU A 122 -17.58 21.50 13.01
N THR A 123 -16.39 21.61 12.42
CA THR A 123 -16.19 22.16 11.07
C THR A 123 -16.64 21.18 9.97
N PHE A 124 -16.41 19.87 10.15
CA PHE A 124 -16.81 18.87 9.14
C PHE A 124 -18.34 18.78 8.94
N PRO A 125 -19.19 18.70 9.98
CA PRO A 125 -20.65 18.79 9.84
C PRO A 125 -21.11 20.04 9.08
N ARG A 126 -20.57 21.24 9.39
CA ARG A 126 -20.93 22.47 8.64
C ARG A 126 -20.57 22.39 7.15
N MET A 127 -19.43 21.79 6.81
CA MET A 127 -19.07 21.51 5.42
C MET A 127 -20.05 20.53 4.75
N ARG A 128 -20.53 19.50 5.45
CA ARG A 128 -21.52 18.55 4.94
C ARG A 128 -22.89 19.20 4.70
N MET A 129 -23.43 19.90 5.71
CA MET A 129 -24.76 20.53 5.66
C MET A 129 -24.92 21.47 4.44
N ARG A 130 -23.86 22.19 4.06
CA ARG A 130 -23.85 23.05 2.87
C ARG A 130 -24.08 22.30 1.55
N LYS A 131 -23.76 21.01 1.45
CA LYS A 131 -23.84 20.24 0.19
C LYS A 131 -25.27 19.92 -0.24
N TRP A 132 -26.19 19.77 0.71
CA TRP A 132 -27.57 19.34 0.47
C TRP A 132 -28.65 20.41 0.71
N LEU A 133 -28.24 21.62 1.11
CA LEU A 133 -29.14 22.77 1.19
C LEU A 133 -29.29 23.46 -0.18
N PRO A 134 -30.49 23.99 -0.53
CA PRO A 134 -30.70 24.68 -1.80
C PRO A 134 -29.85 25.96 -1.99
N ASP A 135 -29.50 26.23 -3.25
CA ASP A 135 -28.90 27.50 -3.68
C ASP A 135 -29.78 28.72 -3.36
N GLY A 136 -29.13 29.88 -3.19
CA GLY A 136 -29.80 31.18 -3.00
C GLY A 136 -30.17 31.52 -1.55
N LEU A 137 -29.99 30.58 -0.61
CA LEU A 137 -30.14 30.81 0.83
C LEU A 137 -28.93 31.56 1.42
N LYS A 138 -29.17 32.47 2.36
CA LYS A 138 -28.10 33.10 3.15
C LYS A 138 -27.68 32.17 4.30
N PHE A 139 -26.49 31.60 4.22
CA PHE A 139 -25.93 30.80 5.32
C PHE A 139 -25.29 31.66 6.41
N ILE A 140 -25.52 31.30 7.67
CA ILE A 140 -24.83 31.82 8.85
C ILE A 140 -24.24 30.63 9.60
N GLU A 141 -23.01 30.78 10.10
CA GLU A 141 -22.31 29.77 10.91
C GLU A 141 -21.91 30.37 12.27
N PRO A 142 -21.66 29.53 13.29
CA PRO A 142 -21.07 29.95 14.57
C PRO A 142 -19.80 30.79 14.41
N ASP A 143 -19.04 30.60 13.33
CA ASP A 143 -17.94 31.45 12.85
C ASP A 143 -18.22 32.97 12.89
N VAL A 144 -19.49 33.40 12.79
CA VAL A 144 -19.87 34.82 12.89
C VAL A 144 -19.50 35.44 14.24
N LEU A 145 -19.35 34.64 15.31
CA LEU A 145 -18.95 35.10 16.64
C LEU A 145 -17.68 35.98 16.62
N GLN A 146 -16.68 35.63 15.79
CA GLN A 146 -15.43 36.38 15.65
C GLN A 146 -15.63 37.83 15.16
N GLN A 147 -16.83 38.17 14.65
CA GLN A 147 -17.21 39.50 14.18
C GLN A 147 -18.14 40.23 15.16
N LEU A 148 -18.73 39.54 16.14
CA LEU A 148 -19.78 40.05 17.02
C LEU A 148 -19.27 40.57 18.38
N GLY A 149 -18.13 40.06 18.86
CA GLY A 149 -17.60 40.41 20.18
C GLY A 149 -16.24 39.77 20.48
N LEU A 150 -15.20 40.18 19.76
CA LEU A 150 -13.81 39.71 19.93
C LEU A 150 -13.31 39.74 21.38
N ASP A 151 -13.77 40.71 22.15
CA ASP A 151 -13.47 40.96 23.56
C ASP A 151 -14.24 40.03 24.54
N GLN A 152 -15.30 39.38 24.07
CA GLN A 152 -16.18 38.52 24.86
C GLN A 152 -15.97 37.03 24.58
N LEU A 153 -15.13 36.67 23.60
CA LEU A 153 -14.84 35.27 23.25
C LEU A 153 -13.79 34.67 24.19
N PRO A 154 -13.95 33.41 24.63
CA PRO A 154 -13.00 32.78 25.52
C PRO A 154 -11.67 32.54 24.80
N ALA A 155 -10.55 32.62 25.53
CA ALA A 155 -9.21 32.49 24.94
C ALA A 155 -9.00 31.16 24.19
N ARG A 156 -9.67 30.08 24.64
CA ARG A 156 -9.70 28.77 23.96
C ARG A 156 -10.26 28.80 22.54
N ALA A 157 -11.12 29.77 22.19
CA ALA A 157 -11.67 29.89 20.83
C ALA A 157 -10.61 30.25 19.75
N TRP A 158 -9.35 30.46 20.14
CA TRP A 158 -8.26 30.88 19.27
C TRP A 158 -7.12 29.87 19.27
N SER A 159 -6.95 29.20 18.15
CA SER A 159 -5.98 28.12 17.96
C SER A 159 -4.79 28.54 17.09
N PRO A 160 -3.62 27.88 17.19
CA PRO A 160 -2.51 28.09 16.25
C PRO A 160 -2.93 27.92 14.79
N TRP A 161 -2.57 28.84 13.91
CA TRP A 161 -2.92 28.73 12.48
C TRP A 161 -2.19 27.56 11.81
N ALA A 162 -2.98 26.60 11.31
CA ALA A 162 -2.50 25.56 10.42
C ALA A 162 -2.15 26.15 9.04
N ARG A 163 -0.85 26.23 8.75
CA ARG A 163 -0.31 26.70 7.47
C ARG A 163 -0.35 25.57 6.41
N ASP A 164 -0.55 25.96 5.15
CA ASP A 164 -0.40 25.12 3.94
C ASP A 164 -1.18 23.79 4.01
N THR A 165 -2.48 23.88 4.36
CA THR A 165 -3.43 22.75 4.34
C THR A 165 -4.18 22.64 3.02
N ILE A 166 -4.72 21.45 2.71
CA ILE A 166 -5.56 21.25 1.51
C ILE A 166 -7.02 21.71 1.67
N TYR A 167 -7.48 21.92 2.90
CA TYR A 167 -8.90 22.10 3.20
C TYR A 167 -9.42 23.51 2.87
N PRO A 168 -10.68 23.66 2.42
CA PRO A 168 -11.65 22.58 2.19
C PRO A 168 -11.42 21.83 0.86
N ILE A 169 -11.58 20.50 0.92
CA ILE A 169 -11.74 19.62 -0.26
C ILE A 169 -13.13 19.00 -0.22
N ASP A 170 -13.57 18.39 -1.32
CA ASP A 170 -14.76 17.55 -1.30
C ASP A 170 -14.42 16.17 -0.72
N ILE A 171 -14.94 15.88 0.48
CA ILE A 171 -14.76 14.61 1.18
C ILE A 171 -16.00 13.74 0.96
N PRO A 172 -15.86 12.47 0.53
CA PRO A 172 -16.98 11.54 0.42
C PRO A 172 -17.60 11.21 1.77
N GLU A 173 -18.91 10.92 1.80
CA GLU A 173 -19.55 10.33 2.98
C GLU A 173 -19.48 8.80 2.95
N ILE A 174 -19.51 8.18 4.12
CA ILE A 174 -19.60 6.71 4.26
C ILE A 174 -21.04 6.31 3.93
N GLU A 175 -21.37 6.07 2.66
CA GLU A 175 -22.73 5.70 2.22
C GLU A 175 -22.72 4.41 1.38
N PHE A 176 -23.42 3.39 1.88
CA PHE A 176 -23.50 2.07 1.25
C PHE A 176 -24.84 1.90 0.53
N ILE A 177 -24.80 1.45 -0.73
CA ILE A 177 -26.00 1.22 -1.55
C ILE A 177 -26.71 -0.06 -1.04
N PRO A 178 -27.98 0.02 -0.59
CA PRO A 178 -28.68 -1.15 -0.06
C PRO A 178 -29.00 -2.21 -1.11
N GLY A 179 -29.00 -3.48 -0.69
CA GLY A 179 -29.42 -4.59 -1.55
C GLY A 179 -28.44 -4.97 -2.66
N LEU A 180 -27.19 -4.53 -2.57
CA LEU A 180 -26.06 -5.07 -3.33
C LEU A 180 -25.70 -6.49 -2.87
N ASP A 181 -24.97 -7.23 -3.71
CA ASP A 181 -24.51 -8.57 -3.39
C ASP A 181 -23.24 -8.53 -2.52
N MET A 182 -22.35 -7.57 -2.78
CA MET A 182 -21.11 -7.36 -2.02
C MET A 182 -20.88 -5.88 -1.68
N LEU A 183 -20.35 -5.61 -0.49
CA LEU A 183 -19.63 -4.37 -0.19
C LEU A 183 -18.16 -4.71 0.04
N LEU A 184 -17.26 -3.99 -0.64
CA LEU A 184 -15.81 -4.13 -0.51
C LEU A 184 -15.26 -2.88 0.18
N ILE A 185 -14.64 -3.03 1.36
CA ILE A 185 -14.19 -1.90 2.17
C ILE A 185 -12.71 -1.98 2.55
N ASP A 186 -12.07 -0.82 2.62
CA ASP A 186 -10.80 -0.64 3.34
C ASP A 186 -11.03 0.24 4.58
N CYS A 187 -10.41 -0.13 5.71
CA CYS A 187 -10.65 0.45 7.04
C CYS A 187 -9.39 1.14 7.58
N PRO A 188 -9.52 2.09 8.53
CA PRO A 188 -8.37 2.72 9.18
C PRO A 188 -7.48 1.72 9.94
N ALA A 189 -6.15 1.84 9.95
CA ALA A 189 -5.34 2.81 9.20
C ALA A 189 -4.49 2.17 8.09
N ARG A 190 -4.34 2.89 6.98
CA ARG A 190 -3.38 2.62 5.91
C ARG A 190 -2.67 3.93 5.57
N ASN A 191 -1.33 3.99 5.70
CA ASN A 191 -0.53 5.19 5.41
C ASN A 191 -0.92 5.83 4.07
N LEU A 192 -1.14 7.15 4.02
CA LEU A 192 -1.68 7.82 2.83
C LEU A 192 -0.75 7.89 1.61
N GLY A 193 0.56 7.63 1.76
CA GLY A 193 1.41 7.33 0.59
C GLY A 193 1.12 5.96 -0.04
N LEU A 194 0.24 5.19 0.62
CA LEU A 194 -0.32 3.86 0.38
C LEU A 194 -1.68 3.82 -0.36
N MET A 195 -1.88 4.46 -1.53
CA MET A 195 -3.16 4.29 -2.27
C MET A 195 -3.51 2.79 -2.42
N PRO A 196 -4.81 2.41 -2.35
CA PRO A 196 -5.21 1.02 -2.12
C PRO A 196 -5.17 0.16 -3.39
N ASN A 197 -3.99 -0.01 -4.00
CA ASN A 197 -3.82 -0.69 -5.30
C ASN A 197 -4.41 -2.11 -5.31
N GLY A 198 -4.26 -2.86 -4.21
CA GLY A 198 -4.85 -4.20 -4.07
C GLY A 198 -6.38 -4.19 -4.10
N LEU A 199 -7.01 -3.17 -3.49
CA LEU A 199 -8.46 -2.97 -3.54
C LEU A 199 -8.91 -2.68 -4.97
N GLY A 200 -8.13 -1.88 -5.72
CA GLY A 200 -8.41 -1.56 -7.13
C GLY A 200 -8.27 -2.74 -8.09
N TYR A 201 -7.28 -3.62 -7.89
CA TYR A 201 -7.20 -4.87 -8.67
C TYR A 201 -8.39 -5.81 -8.38
N VAL A 202 -8.84 -5.89 -7.12
CA VAL A 202 -10.04 -6.66 -6.75
C VAL A 202 -11.32 -6.03 -7.29
N ASP A 203 -11.45 -4.70 -7.24
CA ASP A 203 -12.57 -3.95 -7.82
C ASP A 203 -12.70 -4.19 -9.34
N ASN A 204 -11.58 -4.13 -10.07
CA ASN A 204 -11.55 -4.46 -11.50
C ASN A 204 -11.93 -5.93 -11.75
N ALA A 205 -11.41 -6.88 -10.96
CA ALA A 205 -11.79 -8.29 -11.08
C ALA A 205 -13.28 -8.54 -10.83
N LEU A 206 -13.91 -7.79 -9.91
CA LEU A 206 -15.35 -7.89 -9.63
C LEU A 206 -16.24 -7.32 -10.74
N LYS A 207 -15.75 -6.37 -11.56
CA LYS A 207 -16.47 -5.85 -12.74
C LYS A 207 -16.68 -6.90 -13.85
N HIS A 208 -16.02 -8.05 -13.77
CA HIS A 208 -16.06 -9.12 -14.79
C HIS A 208 -16.95 -10.31 -14.41
N VAL A 209 -17.71 -10.24 -13.30
CA VAL A 209 -18.62 -11.31 -12.82
C VAL A 209 -20.04 -10.80 -12.59
N GLU A 210 -21.01 -11.71 -12.42
CA GLU A 210 -22.43 -11.35 -12.19
C GLU A 210 -22.73 -10.79 -10.78
N VAL A 211 -21.75 -10.17 -10.13
CA VAL A 211 -21.85 -9.62 -8.76
C VAL A 211 -22.12 -8.12 -8.84
N ARG A 212 -23.18 -7.65 -8.16
CA ARG A 212 -23.37 -6.20 -7.94
C ARG A 212 -22.62 -5.80 -6.68
N HIS A 213 -21.46 -5.18 -6.83
CA HIS A 213 -20.64 -4.68 -5.73
C HIS A 213 -20.57 -3.16 -5.64
N GLN A 214 -20.07 -2.65 -4.51
CA GLN A 214 -19.61 -1.27 -4.34
C GLN A 214 -18.32 -1.31 -3.53
N THR A 215 -17.32 -0.54 -3.96
CA THR A 215 -16.02 -0.41 -3.30
C THR A 215 -15.96 0.93 -2.56
N LEU A 216 -15.51 0.93 -1.30
CA LEU A 216 -15.27 2.17 -0.53
C LEU A 216 -13.94 2.10 0.22
N ASP A 217 -13.19 3.20 0.14
CA ASP A 217 -12.05 3.45 1.00
C ASP A 217 -12.53 4.30 2.20
N ILE A 218 -12.76 3.65 3.35
CA ILE A 218 -13.26 4.32 4.56
C ILE A 218 -12.09 4.94 5.33
N ASP A 219 -10.88 4.37 5.17
CA ASP A 219 -9.62 4.91 5.68
C ASP A 219 -9.41 6.37 5.27
N ILE A 220 -9.52 6.72 3.98
CA ILE A 220 -9.29 8.10 3.52
C ILE A 220 -10.37 9.08 3.99
N ILE A 221 -11.63 8.65 4.14
CA ILE A 221 -12.70 9.49 4.70
C ILE A 221 -12.39 9.83 6.17
N ILE A 222 -12.06 8.82 6.97
CA ILE A 222 -11.80 8.99 8.40
C ILE A 222 -10.51 9.79 8.63
N TYR A 223 -9.47 9.59 7.80
CA TYR A 223 -8.28 10.44 7.78
C TYR A 223 -8.66 11.92 7.66
N HIS A 224 -9.46 12.28 6.65
CA HIS A 224 -9.77 13.70 6.44
C HIS A 224 -10.69 14.27 7.52
N ARG A 225 -11.65 13.50 8.03
CA ARG A 225 -12.49 13.88 9.18
C ARG A 225 -11.63 14.15 10.43
N PHE A 226 -10.69 13.25 10.74
CA PHE A 226 -9.72 13.42 11.83
C PHE A 226 -8.86 14.69 11.64
N HIS A 227 -8.30 14.89 10.44
CA HIS A 227 -7.44 16.04 10.19
C HIS A 227 -8.20 17.38 10.14
N ILE A 228 -9.45 17.43 9.70
CA ILE A 228 -10.28 18.65 9.85
C ILE A 228 -10.52 18.94 11.33
N ARG A 229 -11.01 17.95 12.09
CA ARG A 229 -11.25 18.11 13.54
C ARG A 229 -9.99 18.57 14.26
N ARG A 230 -8.85 17.93 14.00
CA ARG A 230 -7.55 18.31 14.58
C ARG A 230 -7.13 19.73 14.22
N LEU A 231 -7.26 20.16 12.96
CA LEU A 231 -6.67 21.42 12.48
C LEU A 231 -7.57 22.65 12.69
N PHE A 232 -8.89 22.48 12.67
CA PHE A 232 -9.87 23.57 12.78
C PHE A 232 -10.59 23.57 14.12
N ASP A 233 -10.99 22.41 14.63
CA ASP A 233 -11.82 22.32 15.83
C ASP A 233 -10.99 22.23 17.13
N GLU A 234 -9.89 21.46 17.14
CA GLU A 234 -9.13 21.03 18.34
C GLU A 234 -7.71 21.64 18.47
N GLY A 235 -7.40 22.67 17.69
CA GLY A 235 -6.18 23.48 17.86
C GLY A 235 -4.84 22.84 17.51
N GLY A 236 -4.86 21.80 16.68
CA GLY A 236 -3.70 21.15 16.09
C GLY A 236 -3.29 19.84 16.76
N LYS A 237 -3.88 19.49 17.91
CA LYS A 237 -3.57 18.28 18.70
C LYS A 237 -4.83 17.44 18.92
N MET A 238 -4.65 16.14 19.13
CA MET A 238 -5.71 15.23 19.57
C MET A 238 -5.20 14.41 20.76
N TYR A 239 -6.11 13.96 21.62
CA TYR A 239 -5.78 13.17 22.81
C TYR A 239 -6.64 11.90 22.87
N LEU A 240 -6.03 10.78 23.24
CA LEU A 240 -6.74 9.55 23.58
C LEU A 240 -7.52 9.72 24.90
N PRO A 241 -8.55 8.89 25.17
CA PRO A 241 -9.31 8.91 26.42
C PRO A 241 -8.51 8.88 27.74
N ASN A 242 -7.24 8.43 27.72
CA ASN A 242 -6.33 8.44 28.88
C ASN A 242 -5.42 9.68 28.97
N GLY A 243 -5.65 10.71 28.14
CA GLY A 243 -4.83 11.92 28.07
C GLY A 243 -3.52 11.79 27.30
N LYS A 244 -3.19 10.63 26.72
CA LYS A 244 -2.02 10.50 25.83
C LYS A 244 -2.25 11.28 24.54
N GLU A 245 -1.34 12.19 24.20
CA GLU A 245 -1.37 12.92 22.93
C GLU A 245 -1.20 11.96 21.75
N LEU A 246 -2.09 12.05 20.77
CA LEU A 246 -1.96 11.33 19.50
C LEU A 246 -0.90 12.01 18.62
N PRO A 247 -0.18 11.24 17.78
CA PRO A 247 0.66 11.81 16.75
C PRO A 247 -0.06 12.81 15.84
N THR A 248 0.68 13.77 15.29
CA THR A 248 0.14 14.81 14.38
C THR A 248 -0.48 14.22 13.11
N ASP A 249 -0.05 13.03 12.70
CA ASP A 249 -0.64 12.24 11.62
C ASP A 249 -0.46 10.76 12.00
N PRO A 250 -1.44 10.13 12.69
CA PRO A 250 -1.29 8.78 13.20
C PRO A 250 -1.36 7.71 12.10
N TRP A 251 -1.64 8.07 10.84
CA TRP A 251 -1.59 7.16 9.70
C TRP A 251 -0.16 6.89 9.21
N GLN A 252 0.85 7.62 9.69
CA GLN A 252 2.24 7.37 9.31
C GLN A 252 2.73 6.00 9.81
N ALA A 253 3.58 5.34 9.02
CA ALA A 253 4.01 3.96 9.31
C ALA A 253 4.79 3.82 10.62
N GLU A 254 5.49 4.88 11.05
CA GLU A 254 6.16 5.00 12.35
C GLU A 254 5.20 5.15 13.55
N HIS A 255 3.89 5.15 13.31
CA HIS A 255 2.81 5.28 14.30
C HIS A 255 1.76 4.16 14.21
N TYR A 256 2.02 3.10 13.42
CA TYR A 256 1.13 1.94 13.31
C TYR A 256 0.94 1.18 14.65
N ASP A 257 1.80 1.38 15.65
CA ASP A 257 1.64 0.84 16.99
C ASP A 257 0.35 1.33 17.67
N VAL A 258 -0.01 2.60 17.48
CA VAL A 258 -1.19 3.19 18.16
C VAL A 258 -2.48 2.50 17.73
N TRP A 259 -2.56 2.03 16.48
CA TRP A 259 -3.75 1.36 15.93
C TRP A 259 -3.95 -0.07 16.42
N THR A 260 -2.95 -0.67 17.08
CA THR A 260 -3.10 -1.98 17.74
C THR A 260 -3.76 -1.90 19.11
N ALA A 261 -3.83 -0.71 19.71
CA ALA A 261 -4.33 -0.51 21.07
C ALA A 261 -5.86 -0.26 21.10
N ASP A 262 -6.57 -0.95 21.99
CA ASP A 262 -8.03 -0.84 22.14
C ASP A 262 -8.50 0.61 22.35
N ILE A 263 -7.75 1.39 23.14
CA ILE A 263 -8.05 2.80 23.43
C ILE A 263 -8.06 3.72 22.19
N THR A 264 -7.38 3.33 21.11
CA THR A 264 -7.44 4.04 19.82
C THR A 264 -8.73 3.69 19.07
N ILE A 265 -9.26 2.47 19.25
CA ILE A 265 -10.59 2.11 18.74
C ILE A 265 -11.69 2.81 19.54
N ASP A 266 -11.54 2.92 20.87
CA ASP A 266 -12.45 3.70 21.73
C ASP A 266 -12.52 5.18 21.31
N PHE A 267 -11.41 5.75 20.83
CA PHE A 267 -11.36 7.11 20.29
C PHE A 267 -12.14 7.27 18.96
N PHE A 268 -12.18 6.23 18.11
CA PHE A 268 -12.94 6.19 16.85
C PHE A 268 -14.29 5.43 16.98
N GLU A 269 -14.83 5.31 18.20
CA GLU A 269 -16.08 4.59 18.49
C GLU A 269 -17.30 5.19 17.75
N ALA A 270 -17.27 6.49 17.43
CA ALA A 270 -18.31 7.14 16.64
C ALA A 270 -18.31 6.67 15.18
N GLU A 271 -17.14 6.62 14.55
CA GLU A 271 -16.94 6.13 13.20
C GLU A 271 -17.25 4.63 13.10
N VAL A 272 -16.81 3.82 14.07
CA VAL A 272 -17.16 2.39 14.14
C VAL A 272 -18.68 2.21 14.21
N ARG A 273 -19.40 3.03 14.99
CA ARG A 273 -20.88 3.01 15.03
C ARG A 273 -21.52 3.41 13.72
N GLU A 274 -21.05 4.47 13.04
CA GLU A 274 -21.59 4.89 11.75
C GLU A 274 -21.44 3.77 10.70
N ILE A 275 -20.23 3.19 10.59
CA ILE A 275 -19.95 2.10 9.65
C ILE A 275 -20.86 0.90 9.93
N VAL A 276 -20.91 0.42 11.18
CA VAL A 276 -21.71 -0.76 11.54
C VAL A 276 -23.20 -0.50 11.31
N ALA A 277 -23.73 0.66 11.72
CA ALA A 277 -25.14 0.99 11.52
C ALA A 277 -25.51 1.02 10.02
N LYS A 278 -24.69 1.65 9.18
CA LYS A 278 -24.95 1.72 7.74
C LYS A 278 -24.75 0.37 7.03
N LEU A 279 -23.78 -0.46 7.46
CA LEU A 279 -23.63 -1.84 6.97
C LEU A 279 -24.87 -2.70 7.27
N LEU A 280 -25.46 -2.55 8.46
CA LEU A 280 -26.68 -3.28 8.86
C LEU A 280 -27.93 -2.80 8.11
N VAL A 281 -27.98 -1.53 7.69
CA VAL A 281 -29.04 -0.99 6.81
C VAL A 281 -28.87 -1.48 5.36
N ALA A 282 -27.64 -1.46 4.82
CA ALA A 282 -27.39 -1.88 3.44
C ALA A 282 -27.47 -3.40 3.24
N ARG A 283 -27.09 -4.16 4.29
CA ARG A 283 -27.21 -5.63 4.44
C ARG A 283 -26.78 -6.43 3.20
N PRO A 284 -25.51 -6.33 2.77
CA PRO A 284 -24.99 -7.13 1.66
C PRO A 284 -24.96 -8.63 2.01
N LYS A 285 -24.85 -9.49 1.00
CA LYS A 285 -24.61 -10.93 1.21
C LYS A 285 -23.15 -11.19 1.62
N VAL A 286 -22.22 -10.42 1.06
CA VAL A 286 -20.79 -10.50 1.32
C VAL A 286 -20.25 -9.14 1.79
N LEU A 287 -19.50 -9.13 2.89
CA LEU A 287 -18.65 -8.03 3.31
C LEU A 287 -17.19 -8.41 3.05
N GLY A 288 -16.58 -7.79 2.05
CA GLY A 288 -15.16 -7.92 1.72
C GLY A 288 -14.32 -6.87 2.44
N LEU A 289 -13.18 -7.26 3.02
CA LEU A 289 -12.22 -6.32 3.63
C LEU A 289 -10.78 -6.56 3.13
N SER A 290 -10.07 -5.47 2.81
CA SER A 290 -8.60 -5.51 2.66
C SER A 290 -7.96 -5.40 4.04
N ILE A 291 -7.22 -6.44 4.45
CA ILE A 291 -6.57 -6.47 5.77
C ILE A 291 -5.07 -6.21 5.62
N HIS A 292 -4.60 -5.25 6.42
CA HIS A 292 -3.22 -4.86 6.63
C HIS A 292 -2.93 -4.93 8.13
N GLY A 293 -1.66 -5.09 8.53
CA GLY A 293 -1.30 -5.17 9.97
C GLY A 293 -1.70 -3.95 10.79
N CYS A 294 -1.91 -2.80 10.12
CA CYS A 294 -2.27 -1.50 10.68
C CYS A 294 -3.78 -1.20 10.72
N ASN A 295 -4.63 -1.93 9.97
CA ASN A 295 -6.09 -1.75 10.00
C ASN A 295 -6.86 -2.90 10.66
N GLU A 296 -6.16 -3.98 11.01
CA GLU A 296 -6.77 -5.22 11.49
C GLU A 296 -7.61 -5.04 12.77
N ARG A 297 -7.13 -4.29 13.77
CA ARG A 297 -7.83 -4.16 15.06
C ARG A 297 -9.16 -3.43 14.93
N PHE A 298 -9.20 -2.41 14.06
CA PHE A 298 -10.40 -1.67 13.67
C PHE A 298 -11.35 -2.56 12.85
N SER A 299 -10.82 -3.23 11.83
CA SER A 299 -11.56 -4.16 10.97
C SER A 299 -12.20 -5.30 11.77
N LYS A 300 -11.48 -5.85 12.77
CA LYS A 300 -12.01 -6.85 13.71
C LYS A 300 -13.17 -6.32 14.54
N GLU A 301 -13.12 -5.07 15.01
CA GLU A 301 -14.21 -4.49 15.80
C GLU A 301 -15.47 -4.25 14.96
N VAL A 302 -15.32 -3.71 13.74
CA VAL A 302 -16.42 -3.55 12.78
C VAL A 302 -17.04 -4.91 12.45
N VAL A 303 -16.22 -5.89 12.05
CA VAL A 303 -16.71 -7.24 11.70
C VAL A 303 -17.37 -7.94 12.88
N LYS A 304 -16.82 -7.82 14.11
CA LYS A 304 -17.41 -8.38 15.33
C LYS A 304 -18.85 -7.89 15.52
N ARG A 305 -19.06 -6.58 15.50
CA ARG A 305 -20.38 -5.98 15.73
C ARG A 305 -21.36 -6.27 14.59
N VAL A 306 -20.87 -6.35 13.35
CA VAL A 306 -21.67 -6.82 12.20
C VAL A 306 -22.08 -8.28 12.39
N LYS A 307 -21.18 -9.17 12.83
CA LYS A 307 -21.49 -10.58 13.10
C LYS A 307 -22.40 -10.80 14.31
N GLU A 308 -22.32 -9.95 15.33
CA GLU A 308 -23.20 -9.97 16.50
C GLU A 308 -24.65 -9.59 16.15
N ALA A 309 -24.86 -8.70 15.17
CA ALA A 309 -26.18 -8.20 14.77
C ALA A 309 -26.77 -8.86 13.49
N ALA A 310 -25.92 -9.28 12.55
CA ALA A 310 -26.28 -9.90 11.26
C ALA A 310 -25.30 -11.03 10.89
N PRO A 311 -25.31 -12.17 11.63
CA PRO A 311 -24.35 -13.26 11.44
C PRO A 311 -24.41 -13.92 10.05
N GLU A 312 -25.50 -13.73 9.30
CA GLU A 312 -25.70 -14.25 7.95
C GLU A 312 -24.86 -13.53 6.87
N ILE A 313 -24.37 -12.32 7.13
CA ILE A 313 -23.48 -11.60 6.20
C ILE A 313 -22.15 -12.35 6.15
N MET A 314 -21.77 -12.89 4.99
CA MET A 314 -20.53 -13.64 4.82
C MET A 314 -19.33 -12.69 4.81
N VAL A 315 -18.36 -12.93 5.67
CA VAL A 315 -17.17 -12.06 5.78
C VAL A 315 -16.01 -12.68 5.01
N LEU A 316 -15.56 -11.96 3.99
CA LEU A 316 -14.42 -12.29 3.14
C LEU A 316 -13.27 -11.33 3.44
N VAL A 317 -12.07 -11.85 3.70
CA VAL A 317 -10.87 -11.03 3.87
C VAL A 317 -9.79 -11.35 2.84
N GLY A 318 -8.95 -10.36 2.53
CA GLY A 318 -7.77 -10.51 1.69
C GLY A 318 -6.75 -9.41 2.01
N GLY A 319 -5.95 -9.02 1.03
CA GLY A 319 -4.94 -7.97 1.20
C GLY A 319 -3.62 -8.46 1.81
N PHE A 320 -2.70 -7.53 2.05
CA PHE A 320 -1.30 -7.86 2.37
C PHE A 320 -1.14 -8.76 3.61
N ALA A 321 -2.03 -8.67 4.60
CA ALA A 321 -1.93 -9.46 5.82
C ALA A 321 -2.40 -10.93 5.67
N CYS A 322 -2.92 -11.30 4.49
CA CYS A 322 -3.39 -12.64 4.11
C CYS A 322 -2.44 -13.32 3.11
N TYR A 323 -1.13 -13.05 3.21
CA TYR A 323 -0.14 -13.47 2.20
C TYR A 323 0.22 -14.96 2.20
N SER A 324 -0.27 -15.73 3.17
CA SER A 324 0.10 -17.14 3.39
C SER A 324 -1.11 -17.96 3.88
N PRO A 325 -1.12 -19.30 3.66
CA PRO A 325 -2.04 -20.21 4.35
C PRO A 325 -1.52 -20.62 5.74
N ASP A 326 -0.21 -20.50 5.96
CA ASP A 326 0.34 -20.15 7.27
C ASP A 326 -0.23 -18.76 7.67
N ILE A 327 -0.28 -18.36 8.94
CA ILE A 327 -1.27 -17.38 9.44
C ILE A 327 -2.71 -17.92 9.33
N GLY A 328 -3.27 -17.93 8.11
CA GLY A 328 -4.65 -18.33 7.80
C GLY A 328 -5.73 -17.63 8.64
N LEU A 329 -6.88 -18.29 8.80
CA LEU A 329 -8.00 -17.79 9.61
C LEU A 329 -7.66 -17.60 11.10
N ARG A 330 -6.51 -18.07 11.61
CA ARG A 330 -6.05 -17.72 12.98
C ARG A 330 -5.75 -16.23 13.11
N GLY A 331 -5.25 -15.60 12.04
CA GLY A 331 -5.04 -14.15 12.00
C GLY A 331 -6.34 -13.36 12.05
N PHE A 332 -7.42 -13.86 11.46
CA PHE A 332 -8.73 -13.18 11.41
C PHE A 332 -9.90 -14.16 11.62
N PRO A 333 -10.12 -14.66 12.85
CA PRO A 333 -11.05 -15.78 13.11
C PRO A 333 -12.52 -15.43 12.91
N LEU A 334 -12.84 -14.13 12.80
CA LEU A 334 -14.19 -13.65 12.51
C LEU A 334 -14.57 -13.81 11.02
N ALA A 335 -13.60 -13.87 10.11
CA ALA A 335 -13.85 -14.06 8.68
C ALA A 335 -14.32 -15.48 8.38
N ASP A 336 -15.26 -15.64 7.46
CA ASP A 336 -15.75 -16.94 7.01
C ASP A 336 -14.90 -17.48 5.85
N TYR A 337 -14.27 -16.57 5.11
CA TYR A 337 -13.36 -16.83 4.00
C TYR A 337 -12.16 -15.88 4.03
N MET A 338 -10.99 -16.39 3.64
CA MET A 338 -9.77 -15.62 3.43
C MET A 338 -9.18 -15.98 2.06
N CYS A 339 -9.11 -15.02 1.14
CA CYS A 339 -8.30 -15.16 -0.07
C CYS A 339 -6.82 -15.02 0.32
N VAL A 340 -5.99 -15.97 -0.11
CA VAL A 340 -4.58 -16.07 0.25
C VAL A 340 -3.69 -15.67 -0.92
N GLY A 341 -2.87 -14.63 -0.72
CA GLY A 341 -1.99 -14.08 -1.76
C GLY A 341 -2.73 -13.24 -2.81
N GLU A 342 -2.44 -13.49 -4.10
CA GLU A 342 -3.11 -12.81 -5.22
C GLU A 342 -4.50 -13.41 -5.48
N SER A 343 -5.52 -12.56 -5.46
CA SER A 343 -6.93 -12.98 -5.51
C SER A 343 -7.62 -12.69 -6.84
N ASP A 344 -6.92 -12.13 -7.83
CA ASP A 344 -7.48 -11.60 -9.09
C ASP A 344 -8.33 -12.64 -9.86
N LEU A 345 -7.93 -13.91 -9.85
CA LEU A 345 -8.65 -15.02 -10.49
C LEU A 345 -9.59 -15.79 -9.53
N THR A 346 -9.46 -15.58 -8.22
CA THR A 346 -10.15 -16.36 -7.18
C THR A 346 -11.37 -15.62 -6.63
N VAL A 347 -11.30 -14.29 -6.50
CA VAL A 347 -12.33 -13.48 -5.83
C VAL A 347 -13.67 -13.49 -6.56
N GLY A 348 -13.68 -13.31 -7.88
CA GLY A 348 -14.89 -13.30 -8.70
C GLY A 348 -15.68 -14.63 -8.58
N PRO A 349 -15.08 -15.78 -8.95
CA PRO A 349 -15.74 -17.09 -8.85
C PRO A 349 -16.15 -17.49 -7.42
N LEU A 350 -15.45 -17.01 -6.39
CA LEU A 350 -15.87 -17.19 -5.00
C LEU A 350 -17.13 -16.35 -4.70
N VAL A 351 -17.08 -15.05 -4.98
CA VAL A 351 -18.15 -14.10 -4.59
C VAL A 351 -19.43 -14.35 -5.37
N GLU A 352 -19.40 -14.79 -6.64
CA GLU A 352 -20.62 -15.22 -7.35
C GLU A 352 -21.37 -16.32 -6.60
N ARG A 353 -20.64 -17.31 -6.07
CA ARG A 353 -21.22 -18.46 -5.36
C ARG A 353 -21.78 -18.03 -4.01
N LEU A 354 -21.06 -17.17 -3.29
CA LEU A 354 -21.56 -16.54 -2.05
C LEU A 354 -22.81 -15.67 -2.32
N ALA A 355 -22.86 -14.94 -3.44
CA ALA A 355 -24.02 -14.16 -3.86
C ALA A 355 -25.24 -15.02 -4.24
N ARG A 356 -25.01 -16.26 -4.70
CA ARG A 356 -26.04 -17.29 -4.90
C ARG A 356 -26.46 -17.99 -3.59
N GLY A 357 -25.82 -17.67 -2.46
CA GLY A 357 -26.09 -18.27 -1.15
C GLY A 357 -25.38 -19.60 -0.91
N GLU A 358 -24.46 -20.01 -1.79
CA GLU A 358 -23.62 -21.18 -1.59
C GLU A 358 -22.59 -20.95 -0.47
N ARG A 359 -22.08 -22.05 0.08
CA ARG A 359 -20.93 -22.05 0.99
C ARG A 359 -19.88 -23.04 0.47
N PRO A 360 -19.10 -22.65 -0.54
CA PRO A 360 -18.04 -23.51 -1.06
C PRO A 360 -16.95 -23.76 0.01
N GLY A 361 -16.41 -24.97 0.04
CA GLY A 361 -15.17 -25.30 0.74
C GLY A 361 -14.13 -25.82 -0.25
N ASN A 362 -12.88 -25.90 0.18
CA ASN A 362 -11.73 -26.44 -0.55
C ASN A 362 -11.48 -25.70 -1.90
N VAL A 363 -11.65 -24.37 -1.91
CA VAL A 363 -11.47 -23.53 -3.11
C VAL A 363 -9.99 -23.13 -3.26
N PRO A 364 -9.35 -23.37 -4.43
CA PRO A 364 -7.96 -22.96 -4.66
C PRO A 364 -7.72 -21.47 -4.43
N GLY A 365 -6.73 -21.14 -3.60
CA GLY A 365 -6.41 -19.78 -3.18
C GLY A 365 -7.22 -19.25 -2.01
N VAL A 366 -8.05 -20.08 -1.36
CA VAL A 366 -8.95 -19.68 -0.28
C VAL A 366 -8.76 -20.58 0.94
N LEU A 367 -8.88 -19.99 2.13
CA LEU A 367 -9.15 -20.71 3.37
C LEU A 367 -10.56 -20.36 3.86
N SER A 368 -11.32 -21.34 4.32
CA SER A 368 -12.70 -21.20 4.77
C SER A 368 -12.97 -21.90 6.10
N LYS A 369 -13.98 -21.40 6.83
CA LYS A 369 -14.61 -22.13 7.93
C LYS A 369 -15.37 -23.39 7.47
N PHE A 370 -15.56 -23.58 6.16
CA PHE A 370 -16.29 -24.69 5.55
C PHE A 370 -15.38 -25.68 4.80
N ASP A 371 -14.06 -25.53 4.91
CA ASP A 371 -13.09 -26.48 4.36
C ASP A 371 -13.09 -27.80 5.15
N ASP A 372 -12.73 -28.90 4.49
CA ASP A 372 -12.48 -30.18 5.15
C ASP A 372 -11.02 -30.19 5.66
N PRO A 373 -10.76 -30.32 6.97
CA PRO A 373 -9.39 -30.33 7.50
C PRO A 373 -8.55 -31.55 7.05
N ALA A 374 -9.15 -32.55 6.41
CA ALA A 374 -8.43 -33.64 5.74
C ALA A 374 -7.95 -33.27 4.31
N VAL A 375 -8.43 -32.17 3.73
CA VAL A 375 -8.03 -31.68 2.40
C VAL A 375 -6.95 -30.61 2.56
N PRO A 376 -5.75 -30.78 1.96
CA PRO A 376 -4.70 -29.77 2.04
C PRO A 376 -5.09 -28.52 1.25
N TYR A 377 -4.69 -27.34 1.75
CA TYR A 377 -4.83 -26.08 1.03
C TYR A 377 -4.16 -26.13 -0.35
N VAL A 378 -4.90 -25.73 -1.38
CA VAL A 378 -4.41 -25.62 -2.76
C VAL A 378 -4.14 -24.15 -3.07
N PRO A 379 -2.94 -23.78 -3.56
CA PRO A 379 -2.62 -22.40 -3.95
C PRO A 379 -3.55 -21.81 -5.01
N ALA A 380 -3.65 -20.47 -5.06
CA ALA A 380 -4.43 -19.75 -6.06
C ALA A 380 -3.87 -19.97 -7.49
N PRO A 381 -4.74 -20.03 -8.52
CA PRO A 381 -4.29 -19.84 -9.90
C PRO A 381 -3.74 -18.42 -10.07
N MET A 382 -2.57 -18.29 -10.69
CA MET A 382 -1.88 -16.99 -10.86
C MET A 382 -2.02 -16.45 -12.29
N VAL A 383 -2.20 -15.13 -12.41
CA VAL A 383 -2.10 -14.44 -13.71
C VAL A 383 -0.63 -14.38 -14.12
N HIS A 384 -0.23 -15.16 -15.12
CA HIS A 384 1.15 -15.21 -15.61
C HIS A 384 1.55 -13.96 -16.41
N ASN A 385 0.64 -13.43 -17.25
CA ASN A 385 0.85 -12.19 -17.99
C ASN A 385 0.14 -11.02 -17.28
N LEU A 386 0.89 -10.20 -16.56
CA LEU A 386 0.36 -9.05 -15.82
C LEU A 386 -0.20 -7.93 -16.72
N ASP A 387 0.04 -7.96 -18.04
CA ASP A 387 -0.59 -7.03 -19.00
C ASP A 387 -2.07 -7.34 -19.25
N LEU A 388 -2.56 -8.50 -18.81
CA LEU A 388 -3.99 -8.85 -18.82
C LEU A 388 -4.77 -8.22 -17.65
N LEU A 389 -4.08 -7.58 -16.70
CA LEU A 389 -4.70 -6.90 -15.57
C LEU A 389 -4.89 -5.41 -15.89
N GLU A 390 -6.16 -4.98 -15.89
CA GLU A 390 -6.52 -3.56 -15.91
C GLU A 390 -5.96 -2.86 -14.66
N HIS A 391 -5.38 -1.68 -14.85
CA HIS A 391 -4.78 -0.96 -13.74
C HIS A 391 -5.84 -0.32 -12.83
N PRO A 392 -5.57 -0.15 -11.52
CA PRO A 392 -6.50 0.51 -10.60
C PRO A 392 -6.98 1.87 -11.10
N HIS A 393 -8.28 1.99 -11.35
CA HIS A 393 -8.92 3.24 -11.78
C HIS A 393 -9.57 4.03 -10.64
N TYR A 394 -9.66 3.46 -9.44
CA TYR A 394 -10.16 4.10 -8.20
C TYR A 394 -11.55 4.76 -8.35
N GLU A 395 -12.41 4.20 -9.22
CA GLU A 395 -13.67 4.81 -9.69
C GLU A 395 -14.66 5.26 -8.60
N TRP A 396 -14.46 4.81 -7.36
CA TRP A 396 -15.23 5.25 -6.21
C TRP A 396 -14.96 6.71 -5.81
N TYR A 397 -13.73 7.24 -5.87
CA TYR A 397 -13.38 8.64 -5.49
C TYR A 397 -12.42 9.33 -6.48
N ASP A 398 -12.37 10.67 -6.43
CA ASP A 398 -11.36 11.46 -7.17
C ASP A 398 -9.95 11.30 -6.55
N LEU A 399 -8.88 11.32 -7.37
CA LEU A 399 -7.50 11.18 -6.88
C LEU A 399 -7.03 12.37 -6.04
N ASP A 400 -7.75 13.50 -6.05
CA ASP A 400 -7.48 14.62 -5.15
C ASP A 400 -7.78 14.33 -3.67
N VAL A 401 -8.58 13.32 -3.32
CA VAL A 401 -8.69 12.87 -1.91
C VAL A 401 -7.44 12.10 -1.46
N TYR A 402 -6.71 11.46 -2.39
CA TYR A 402 -5.47 10.73 -2.07
C TYR A 402 -4.26 11.68 -1.91
N ARG A 403 -4.45 12.72 -1.11
CA ARG A 403 -3.46 13.74 -0.70
C ARG A 403 -3.50 13.85 0.82
N ASN A 404 -2.34 13.92 1.48
CA ASN A 404 -2.31 14.14 2.92
C ASN A 404 -2.79 15.57 3.28
N TYR A 405 -2.98 15.87 4.57
CA TYR A 405 -3.51 17.16 5.01
C TYR A 405 -2.71 18.40 4.55
N ASN A 406 -1.44 18.23 4.13
CA ASN A 406 -0.55 19.30 3.63
C ASN A 406 -0.27 19.24 2.12
N GLY A 407 -1.02 18.44 1.35
CA GLY A 407 -1.00 18.41 -0.11
C GLY A 407 0.11 17.53 -0.70
N TYR A 408 0.89 16.84 0.12
CA TYR A 408 1.80 15.81 -0.33
C TYR A 408 1.02 14.57 -0.79
N GLN A 409 1.39 14.07 -1.98
CA GLN A 409 0.86 12.85 -2.58
C GLN A 409 2.05 11.98 -3.00
N LEU A 410 2.01 10.71 -2.59
CA LEU A 410 2.90 9.66 -3.05
C LEU A 410 2.01 8.57 -3.64
N THR A 411 2.15 8.32 -4.93
CA THR A 411 1.30 7.38 -5.66
C THR A 411 2.03 6.05 -5.80
N PRO A 412 1.63 4.96 -5.11
CA PRO A 412 2.24 3.65 -5.29
C PRO A 412 1.90 3.10 -6.68
N VAL A 413 2.89 2.50 -7.34
CA VAL A 413 2.76 1.86 -8.66
C VAL A 413 3.43 0.48 -8.63
N ILE A 414 2.98 -0.43 -9.47
CA ILE A 414 3.43 -1.82 -9.49
C ILE A 414 3.74 -2.23 -10.93
N ALA A 415 5.03 -2.45 -11.24
CA ALA A 415 5.45 -3.01 -12.53
C ALA A 415 5.54 -4.54 -12.48
N SER A 416 5.85 -5.10 -11.31
CA SER A 416 6.09 -6.53 -11.09
C SER A 416 5.42 -7.05 -9.82
N ARG A 417 5.10 -8.35 -9.80
CA ARG A 417 4.57 -9.06 -8.62
C ARG A 417 5.48 -10.25 -8.29
N GLY A 418 5.75 -10.48 -7.00
CA GLY A 418 6.64 -11.53 -6.50
C GLY A 418 8.12 -11.15 -6.43
N CYS A 419 9.00 -12.12 -6.21
CA CYS A 419 10.46 -11.92 -6.09
C CYS A 419 11.22 -12.87 -7.02
N ARG A 420 12.13 -12.36 -7.86
CA ARG A 420 12.92 -13.21 -8.78
C ARG A 420 14.03 -13.94 -8.02
N TRP A 421 14.52 -13.37 -6.92
CA TRP A 421 15.52 -14.01 -6.07
C TRP A 421 14.97 -15.13 -5.18
N SER A 422 13.89 -14.86 -4.42
CA SER A 422 13.16 -15.79 -3.51
C SER A 422 13.97 -16.69 -2.55
N ARG A 423 15.29 -16.47 -2.39
CA ARG A 423 16.18 -17.29 -1.54
C ARG A 423 16.48 -16.69 -0.15
N CYS A 424 16.20 -15.41 0.10
CA CYS A 424 16.52 -14.72 1.36
C CYS A 424 15.92 -15.46 2.57
N THR A 425 16.74 -15.94 3.50
CA THR A 425 16.32 -16.87 4.58
C THR A 425 15.26 -16.29 5.52
N PHE A 426 15.39 -15.02 5.90
CA PHE A 426 14.44 -14.30 6.74
C PHE A 426 13.10 -13.97 6.05
N CYS A 427 13.02 -14.09 4.72
CA CYS A 427 11.92 -13.53 3.93
C CYS A 427 10.84 -14.59 3.60
N ALA A 428 9.59 -14.26 3.90
CA ALA A 428 8.40 -15.04 3.55
C ALA A 428 7.81 -14.67 2.16
N GLU A 429 8.14 -13.50 1.60
CA GLU A 429 7.68 -13.08 0.26
C GLU A 429 8.42 -13.85 -0.86
N ARG A 430 7.93 -15.07 -1.14
CA ARG A 430 8.57 -16.04 -2.06
C ARG A 430 7.73 -16.31 -3.32
N PHE A 431 6.85 -15.39 -3.68
CA PHE A 431 5.88 -15.54 -4.77
C PHE A 431 6.53 -15.50 -6.16
N TYR A 432 5.90 -16.18 -7.12
CA TYR A 432 6.39 -16.32 -8.49
C TYR A 432 6.48 -14.96 -9.21
N TRP A 433 7.70 -14.58 -9.61
CA TRP A 433 8.00 -13.27 -10.17
C TRP A 433 7.52 -13.09 -11.61
N ARG A 434 6.73 -12.05 -11.84
CA ARG A 434 6.26 -11.59 -13.16
C ARG A 434 6.42 -10.08 -13.25
N ILE A 435 6.63 -9.55 -14.45
CA ILE A 435 6.71 -8.11 -14.73
C ILE A 435 5.87 -7.79 -15.97
N ARG A 436 5.25 -6.60 -15.97
CA ARG A 436 4.47 -6.05 -17.09
C ARG A 436 5.37 -5.61 -18.24
N SER A 437 4.82 -5.46 -19.44
CA SER A 437 5.57 -4.84 -20.53
C SER A 437 5.82 -3.34 -20.22
N PRO A 438 6.93 -2.78 -20.72
CA PRO A 438 7.24 -1.36 -20.59
C PRO A 438 6.09 -0.45 -21.06
N LYS A 439 5.38 -0.84 -22.13
CA LYS A 439 4.24 -0.07 -22.63
C LYS A 439 3.08 -0.09 -21.65
N ALA A 440 2.63 -1.28 -21.20
CA ALA A 440 1.46 -1.42 -20.34
C ALA A 440 1.65 -0.74 -18.98
N PHE A 441 2.86 -0.80 -18.40
CA PHE A 441 3.17 -0.07 -17.18
C PHE A 441 3.17 1.47 -17.39
N VAL A 442 3.76 1.97 -18.48
CA VAL A 442 3.82 3.41 -18.73
C VAL A 442 2.47 3.99 -19.19
N ASP A 443 1.55 3.16 -19.71
CA ASP A 443 0.16 3.56 -19.94
C ASP A 443 -0.57 3.92 -18.62
N GLU A 444 -0.37 3.15 -17.54
CA GLU A 444 -0.86 3.47 -16.19
C GLU A 444 -0.20 4.74 -15.64
N LEU A 445 1.13 4.85 -15.78
CA LEU A 445 1.87 6.00 -15.28
C LEU A 445 1.43 7.31 -15.98
N GLU A 446 1.14 7.26 -17.28
CA GLU A 446 0.60 8.39 -18.05
C GLU A 446 -0.83 8.74 -17.61
N TRP A 447 -1.70 7.74 -17.40
CA TRP A 447 -3.06 7.93 -16.87
C TRP A 447 -3.10 8.60 -15.48
N LEU A 448 -2.14 8.27 -14.61
CA LEU A 448 -1.96 8.91 -13.29
C LEU A 448 -1.37 10.32 -13.42
N VAL A 449 -0.44 10.55 -14.36
CA VAL A 449 0.13 11.89 -14.63
C VAL A 449 -0.94 12.85 -15.16
N ASP A 450 -1.87 12.40 -15.99
CA ASP A 450 -2.98 13.24 -16.46
C ASP A 450 -3.94 13.64 -15.33
N ARG A 451 -3.97 12.89 -14.22
CA ARG A 451 -4.74 13.18 -12.99
C ARG A 451 -3.95 13.93 -11.92
N GLY A 452 -2.79 14.49 -12.28
CA GLY A 452 -2.02 15.36 -11.39
C GLY A 452 -1.03 14.66 -10.46
N CYS A 453 -0.93 13.33 -10.47
CA CYS A 453 0.08 12.60 -9.69
C CYS A 453 1.49 12.88 -10.27
N ARG A 454 2.47 13.23 -9.42
CA ARG A 454 3.83 13.64 -9.87
C ARG A 454 4.98 12.94 -9.15
N LEU A 455 4.70 12.25 -8.05
CA LEU A 455 5.68 11.53 -7.25
C LEU A 455 5.16 10.11 -7.02
N PHE A 456 5.89 9.13 -7.54
CA PHE A 456 5.48 7.74 -7.58
C PHE A 456 6.45 6.85 -6.81
N MET A 457 5.93 5.83 -6.13
CA MET A 457 6.75 4.80 -5.49
C MET A 457 6.49 3.43 -6.11
N PHE A 458 7.51 2.84 -6.70
CA PHE A 458 7.56 1.43 -7.07
C PHE A 458 7.45 0.57 -5.80
N ASN A 459 6.34 -0.15 -5.67
CA ASN A 459 5.90 -0.82 -4.44
C ASN A 459 5.74 -2.33 -4.63
N GLU A 460 6.83 -2.97 -5.04
CA GLU A 460 6.97 -4.41 -5.24
C GLU A 460 8.23 -4.98 -4.56
N SER A 461 8.32 -6.31 -4.45
CA SER A 461 9.39 -7.00 -3.75
C SER A 461 10.72 -7.06 -4.53
N ASP A 462 10.72 -6.93 -5.86
CA ASP A 462 11.92 -7.14 -6.70
C ASP A 462 11.83 -6.48 -8.11
N LEU A 463 11.79 -5.14 -8.17
CA LEU A 463 11.66 -4.38 -9.42
C LEU A 463 12.77 -4.71 -10.44
N ASN A 464 14.04 -4.78 -10.01
CA ASN A 464 15.17 -5.11 -10.89
C ASN A 464 15.49 -6.61 -10.95
N GLY A 465 14.51 -7.50 -10.72
CA GLY A 465 14.63 -8.94 -10.98
C GLY A 465 15.00 -9.28 -12.44
N LYS A 466 14.69 -8.38 -13.39
CA LYS A 466 15.33 -8.28 -14.71
C LYS A 466 15.69 -6.80 -14.98
N PRO A 467 16.93 -6.35 -14.75
CA PRO A 467 17.32 -4.94 -14.92
C PRO A 467 17.08 -4.41 -16.33
N GLU A 468 17.15 -5.27 -17.35
CA GLU A 468 16.92 -4.93 -18.75
C GLU A 468 15.52 -4.33 -18.97
N ILE A 469 14.48 -4.92 -18.36
CA ILE A 469 13.09 -4.45 -18.51
C ILE A 469 12.88 -3.12 -17.76
N VAL A 470 13.59 -2.90 -16.63
CA VAL A 470 13.60 -1.60 -15.94
C VAL A 470 14.22 -0.51 -16.84
N LEU A 471 15.26 -0.85 -17.62
CA LEU A 471 15.85 0.07 -18.58
C LEU A 471 14.93 0.36 -19.78
N GLU A 472 14.10 -0.60 -20.20
CA GLU A 472 13.07 -0.41 -21.23
C GLU A 472 11.90 0.45 -20.72
N ILE A 473 11.45 0.25 -19.47
CA ILE A 473 10.50 1.15 -18.79
C ILE A 473 11.06 2.58 -18.76
N CYS A 474 12.33 2.74 -18.40
CA CYS A 474 13.00 4.05 -18.41
C CYS A 474 13.02 4.67 -19.81
N ASP A 475 13.35 3.92 -20.86
CA ASP A 475 13.35 4.42 -22.24
C ASP A 475 11.94 4.83 -22.69
N GLU A 476 10.90 4.08 -22.33
CA GLU A 476 9.51 4.38 -22.68
C GLU A 476 9.00 5.66 -21.98
N ILE A 477 9.33 5.86 -20.70
CA ILE A 477 9.07 7.11 -19.95
C ILE A 477 9.76 8.30 -20.64
N ILE A 478 11.04 8.15 -21.00
CA ILE A 478 11.82 9.17 -21.69
C ILE A 478 11.25 9.45 -23.10
N ARG A 479 10.76 8.42 -23.80
CA ARG A 479 10.18 8.53 -25.15
C ARG A 479 8.84 9.28 -25.16
N ARG A 480 8.00 9.09 -24.13
CA ARG A 480 6.77 9.89 -23.94
C ARG A 480 7.06 11.29 -23.37
N GLY A 481 8.19 11.46 -22.68
CA GLY A 481 8.61 12.74 -22.11
C GLY A 481 7.91 13.08 -20.79
N LEU A 482 7.45 12.06 -20.05
CA LEU A 482 6.69 12.24 -18.82
C LEU A 482 7.55 12.93 -17.74
N ARG A 483 6.98 13.96 -17.09
CA ARG A 483 7.66 14.75 -16.05
C ARG A 483 7.31 14.24 -14.66
N VAL A 484 7.94 13.12 -14.30
CA VAL A 484 7.68 12.36 -13.06
C VAL A 484 8.88 12.39 -12.11
N LYS A 485 8.61 12.22 -10.81
CA LYS A 485 9.60 11.80 -9.82
C LYS A 485 9.31 10.36 -9.43
N LEU A 486 10.32 9.50 -9.49
CA LEU A 486 10.21 8.07 -9.18
C LEU A 486 11.05 7.74 -7.94
N THR A 487 10.47 6.98 -7.02
CA THR A 487 11.17 6.31 -5.93
C THR A 487 10.85 4.82 -5.95
N GLY A 488 11.66 4.00 -5.28
CA GLY A 488 11.44 2.55 -5.28
C GLY A 488 12.47 1.79 -4.48
N GLN A 489 12.31 0.47 -4.45
CA GLN A 489 13.24 -0.45 -3.81
C GLN A 489 13.92 -1.32 -4.88
N LEU A 490 15.25 -1.41 -4.84
CA LEU A 490 16.04 -2.27 -5.71
C LEU A 490 16.87 -3.28 -4.91
N ARG A 491 17.15 -4.42 -5.54
CA ARG A 491 18.21 -5.32 -5.12
C ARG A 491 19.57 -4.79 -5.58
N ILE A 492 20.60 -4.92 -4.74
CA ILE A 492 22.01 -4.82 -5.17
C ILE A 492 22.25 -5.89 -6.25
N HIS A 493 22.80 -5.49 -7.40
CA HIS A 493 22.86 -6.36 -8.56
C HIS A 493 24.07 -6.08 -9.46
N LYS A 494 24.73 -7.15 -9.96
CA LYS A 494 25.96 -7.06 -10.77
C LYS A 494 25.78 -6.33 -12.12
N LYS A 495 24.54 -6.24 -12.63
CA LYS A 495 24.20 -5.46 -13.85
C LYS A 495 23.66 -4.04 -13.57
N SER A 496 23.50 -3.66 -12.30
CA SER A 496 23.10 -2.30 -11.92
C SER A 496 24.35 -1.44 -11.76
N ASP A 497 24.91 -1.02 -12.89
CA ASP A 497 26.13 -0.22 -12.98
C ASP A 497 25.85 1.29 -13.12
N GLN A 498 26.91 2.07 -13.28
CA GLN A 498 26.82 3.51 -13.51
C GLN A 498 25.92 3.90 -14.69
N ALA A 499 25.89 3.15 -15.79
CA ALA A 499 25.06 3.44 -16.94
C ALA A 499 23.58 3.10 -16.69
N PHE A 500 23.30 2.02 -15.95
CA PHE A 500 21.98 1.69 -15.44
C PHE A 500 21.41 2.84 -14.60
N PHE A 501 22.12 3.28 -13.57
CA PHE A 501 21.64 4.36 -12.70
C PHE A 501 21.54 5.71 -13.42
N GLN A 502 22.41 6.01 -14.38
CA GLN A 502 22.27 7.21 -15.23
C GLN A 502 20.98 7.19 -16.08
N LYS A 503 20.56 6.03 -16.60
CA LYS A 503 19.27 5.94 -17.30
C LYS A 503 18.09 6.12 -16.33
N LEU A 504 18.12 5.48 -15.16
CA LEU A 504 17.08 5.66 -14.14
C LEU A 504 16.96 7.15 -13.74
N ARG A 505 18.09 7.84 -13.50
CA ARG A 505 18.09 9.28 -13.22
C ARG A 505 17.39 10.08 -14.32
N LYS A 506 17.70 9.78 -15.58
CA LYS A 506 17.12 10.44 -16.77
C LYS A 506 15.62 10.17 -16.93
N ALA A 507 15.13 9.02 -16.49
CA ALA A 507 13.70 8.68 -16.46
C ALA A 507 12.94 9.29 -15.26
N GLY A 508 13.62 9.99 -14.36
CA GLY A 508 13.00 10.71 -13.25
C GLY A 508 13.17 10.04 -11.88
N PHE A 509 13.98 9.00 -11.73
CA PHE A 509 14.33 8.49 -10.40
C PHE A 509 15.06 9.55 -9.57
N VAL A 510 14.60 9.75 -8.33
CA VAL A 510 15.13 10.74 -7.38
C VAL A 510 15.67 10.12 -6.09
N ALA A 511 15.10 8.99 -5.65
CA ALA A 511 15.58 8.24 -4.50
C ALA A 511 15.38 6.73 -4.70
N LEU A 512 16.32 5.91 -4.24
CA LEU A 512 16.25 4.44 -4.31
C LEU A 512 16.69 3.84 -2.99
N ARG A 513 15.91 2.88 -2.49
CA ARG A 513 16.26 2.08 -1.32
C ARG A 513 16.81 0.73 -1.73
N PHE A 514 17.92 0.34 -1.13
CA PHE A 514 18.54 -0.96 -1.34
C PHE A 514 18.29 -1.86 -0.14
N GLY A 515 17.67 -3.02 -0.40
CA GLY A 515 17.63 -4.15 0.53
C GLY A 515 19.01 -4.81 0.59
N VAL A 516 19.98 -4.08 1.15
CA VAL A 516 21.35 -4.57 1.40
C VAL A 516 21.29 -5.67 2.46
N ASP A 517 20.63 -5.38 3.57
CA ASP A 517 20.24 -6.27 4.68
C ASP A 517 21.40 -6.96 5.44
N ALA A 518 22.61 -7.02 4.86
CA ALA A 518 23.84 -7.54 5.45
C ALA A 518 25.06 -6.78 4.91
N PHE A 519 26.01 -6.46 5.78
CA PHE A 519 27.20 -5.65 5.45
C PHE A 519 28.54 -6.38 5.71
N SER A 520 28.51 -7.69 5.95
CA SER A 520 29.68 -8.59 5.96
C SER A 520 29.47 -9.74 4.98
N GLU A 521 30.54 -10.36 4.47
CA GLU A 521 30.44 -11.51 3.56
C GLU A 521 29.78 -12.72 4.22
N ASN A 522 30.06 -12.98 5.50
CA ASN A 522 29.44 -14.09 6.22
C ASN A 522 27.93 -13.86 6.44
N THR A 523 27.48 -12.66 6.80
CA THR A 523 26.03 -12.38 6.93
C THR A 523 25.33 -12.34 5.57
N LEU A 524 25.99 -11.88 4.49
CA LEU A 524 25.47 -11.98 3.11
C LEU A 524 25.27 -13.44 2.68
N ARG A 525 26.20 -14.33 3.06
CA ARG A 525 26.11 -15.78 2.85
C ARG A 525 24.99 -16.41 3.68
N LEU A 526 24.92 -16.11 4.98
CA LEU A 526 23.89 -16.62 5.91
C LEU A 526 22.47 -16.23 5.47
N GLN A 527 22.28 -14.97 5.06
CA GLN A 527 21.01 -14.48 4.52
C GLN A 527 20.72 -14.94 3.08
N LYS A 528 21.62 -15.73 2.45
CA LYS A 528 21.55 -16.19 1.04
C LYS A 528 21.29 -15.03 0.06
N LYS A 529 22.12 -13.97 0.11
CA LYS A 529 21.92 -12.72 -0.63
C LYS A 529 22.50 -12.70 -2.05
N GLY A 530 23.51 -13.52 -2.35
CA GLY A 530 23.99 -13.75 -3.73
C GLY A 530 24.78 -12.61 -4.38
N TYR A 531 25.24 -11.65 -3.59
CA TYR A 531 26.15 -10.57 -3.99
C TYR A 531 27.13 -10.29 -2.85
N THR A 532 28.22 -9.59 -3.16
CA THR A 532 29.33 -9.30 -2.22
C THR A 532 29.31 -7.85 -1.74
N THR A 533 30.10 -7.55 -0.72
CA THR A 533 30.32 -6.21 -0.15
C THR A 533 30.95 -5.21 -1.13
N GLU A 534 31.77 -5.66 -2.10
CA GLU A 534 32.22 -4.78 -3.19
C GLU A 534 31.08 -4.49 -4.17
N THR A 535 30.21 -5.47 -4.42
CA THR A 535 29.00 -5.26 -5.25
C THR A 535 28.07 -4.24 -4.60
N VAL A 536 27.90 -4.32 -3.27
CA VAL A 536 27.16 -3.31 -2.47
C VAL A 536 27.80 -1.93 -2.65
N SER A 537 29.10 -1.81 -2.37
CA SER A 537 29.83 -0.53 -2.41
C SER A 537 29.78 0.11 -3.80
N GLN A 538 29.94 -0.68 -4.86
CA GLN A 538 29.88 -0.22 -6.24
C GLN A 538 28.46 0.23 -6.65
N ASN A 539 27.42 -0.52 -6.30
CA ASN A 539 26.02 -0.14 -6.58
C ASN A 539 25.64 1.17 -5.86
N LEU A 540 26.00 1.32 -4.58
CA LEU A 540 25.72 2.54 -3.81
C LEU A 540 26.45 3.74 -4.40
N LYS A 541 27.74 3.59 -4.71
CA LYS A 541 28.54 4.62 -5.37
C LYS A 541 27.93 5.04 -6.71
N ASP A 542 27.67 4.10 -7.62
CA ASP A 542 27.20 4.39 -8.97
C ASP A 542 25.79 5.05 -8.96
N CYS A 543 24.93 4.65 -8.02
CA CYS A 543 23.62 5.29 -7.80
C CYS A 543 23.77 6.74 -7.29
N TRP A 544 24.70 6.98 -6.36
CA TRP A 544 25.00 8.31 -5.83
C TRP A 544 25.68 9.21 -6.89
N GLU A 545 26.63 8.70 -7.67
CA GLU A 545 27.32 9.43 -8.75
C GLU A 545 26.39 9.69 -9.95
N ALA A 546 25.31 8.91 -10.12
CA ALA A 546 24.19 9.26 -11.01
C ALA A 546 23.29 10.38 -10.45
N GLY A 547 23.49 10.86 -9.22
CA GLY A 547 22.68 11.89 -8.58
C GLY A 547 21.30 11.42 -8.10
N ILE A 548 21.16 10.14 -7.77
CA ILE A 548 19.97 9.56 -7.13
C ILE A 548 20.26 9.43 -5.62
N TYR A 549 19.32 9.84 -4.77
CA TYR A 549 19.46 9.70 -3.32
C TYR A 549 19.39 8.23 -2.89
N THR A 550 20.34 7.78 -2.08
CA THR A 550 20.51 6.37 -1.70
C THR A 550 20.00 6.12 -0.29
N GLU A 551 19.14 5.11 -0.14
CA GLU A 551 18.74 4.58 1.16
C GLU A 551 19.17 3.12 1.30
N VAL A 552 19.50 2.68 2.52
CA VAL A 552 19.85 1.27 2.79
C VAL A 552 19.12 0.71 4.01
N ASN A 553 18.81 -0.58 3.98
CA ASN A 553 18.33 -1.35 5.12
C ASN A 553 19.44 -2.28 5.65
N TRP A 554 19.47 -2.54 6.96
CA TRP A 554 20.28 -3.58 7.59
C TRP A 554 19.38 -4.47 8.46
N VAL A 555 19.50 -5.79 8.32
CA VAL A 555 18.93 -6.79 9.24
C VAL A 555 20.05 -7.38 10.10
N ILE A 556 19.91 -7.33 11.41
CA ILE A 556 20.95 -7.75 12.38
C ILE A 556 20.44 -8.84 13.33
N GLY A 557 21.37 -9.61 13.88
CA GLY A 557 21.07 -10.68 14.84
C GLY A 557 20.48 -11.93 14.20
N VAL A 558 20.86 -12.20 12.95
CA VAL A 558 20.49 -13.43 12.23
C VAL A 558 21.31 -14.62 12.77
N PRO A 559 20.80 -15.86 12.71
CA PRO A 559 21.56 -17.03 13.16
C PRO A 559 22.90 -17.16 12.44
N GLY A 560 23.96 -17.49 13.19
CA GLY A 560 25.34 -17.56 12.68
C GLY A 560 26.09 -16.22 12.59
N GLU A 561 25.44 -15.07 12.83
CA GLU A 561 26.09 -13.76 12.79
C GLU A 561 26.96 -13.52 14.04
N THR A 562 28.24 -13.25 13.84
CA THR A 562 29.24 -13.02 14.89
C THR A 562 29.31 -11.55 15.32
N GLU A 563 30.10 -11.24 16.35
CA GLU A 563 30.40 -9.83 16.68
C GLU A 563 31.31 -9.17 15.64
N GLN A 564 32.17 -9.94 14.97
CA GLN A 564 33.01 -9.45 13.88
C GLN A 564 32.16 -9.03 12.67
N ASP A 565 31.08 -9.74 12.35
CA ASP A 565 30.14 -9.36 11.29
C ASP A 565 29.51 -7.97 11.52
N ILE A 566 29.24 -7.62 12.78
CA ILE A 566 28.71 -6.30 13.14
C ILE A 566 29.78 -5.22 12.99
N ASP A 567 31.02 -5.49 13.40
CA ASP A 567 32.11 -4.52 13.32
C ASP A 567 32.56 -4.29 11.86
N GLU A 568 32.62 -5.35 11.04
CA GLU A 568 32.78 -5.28 9.59
C GLU A 568 31.66 -4.47 8.94
N GLY A 569 30.41 -4.70 9.36
CA GLY A 569 29.25 -3.97 8.85
C GLY A 569 29.26 -2.48 9.19
N ILE A 570 29.69 -2.11 10.41
CA ILE A 570 29.88 -0.71 10.82
C ILE A 570 30.95 -0.04 9.93
N GLU A 571 32.13 -0.64 9.77
CA GLU A 571 33.20 -0.05 8.96
C GLU A 571 32.86 -0.02 7.46
N LEU A 572 32.10 -0.98 6.92
CA LEU A 572 31.63 -0.92 5.53
C LEU A 572 30.63 0.22 5.30
N ILE A 573 29.73 0.48 6.26
CA ILE A 573 28.82 1.63 6.23
C ILE A 573 29.62 2.95 6.34
N LEU A 574 30.64 3.01 7.19
CA LEU A 574 31.48 4.19 7.34
C LEU A 574 32.36 4.45 6.10
N ALA A 575 32.89 3.41 5.45
CA ALA A 575 33.60 3.51 4.18
C ALA A 575 32.68 4.01 3.04
N ASN A 576 31.42 3.57 3.02
CA ASN A 576 30.41 3.99 2.05
C ASN A 576 29.61 5.23 2.47
N LYS A 577 29.95 5.89 3.59
CA LYS A 577 29.21 7.03 4.18
C LYS A 577 28.90 8.16 3.20
N LYS A 578 29.80 8.44 2.24
CA LYS A 578 29.57 9.44 1.17
C LYS A 578 28.40 9.05 0.26
N TYR A 579 28.19 7.76 0.04
CA TYR A 579 27.26 7.16 -0.92
C TYR A 579 25.99 6.62 -0.27
N ILE A 580 25.77 6.84 1.03
CA ILE A 580 24.55 6.46 1.76
C ILE A 580 23.87 7.75 2.23
N GLY A 581 22.78 8.14 1.56
CA GLY A 581 21.98 9.30 1.93
C GLY A 581 21.19 9.09 3.22
N ARG A 582 20.68 7.86 3.46
CA ARG A 582 20.01 7.47 4.71
C ARG A 582 20.17 5.98 5.01
N LEU A 583 20.55 5.65 6.25
CA LEU A 583 20.32 4.32 6.82
C LEU A 583 18.85 4.26 7.26
N ALA A 584 17.99 3.72 6.40
CA ALA A 584 16.54 3.84 6.52
C ALA A 584 15.96 2.95 7.62
N ASN A 585 16.53 1.76 7.80
CA ASN A 585 16.15 0.81 8.85
C ASN A 585 17.39 0.06 9.37
N ILE A 586 17.48 -0.11 10.68
CA ILE A 586 18.37 -1.11 11.32
C ILE A 586 17.46 -2.03 12.12
N ASN A 587 17.13 -3.19 11.57
CA ASN A 587 16.11 -4.08 12.12
C ASN A 587 16.77 -5.29 12.79
N PRO A 588 16.66 -5.44 14.12
CA PRO A 588 16.75 -6.75 14.76
C PRO A 588 15.88 -7.76 14.02
N LEU A 589 16.40 -8.96 13.74
CA LEU A 589 15.68 -9.99 13.01
C LEU A 589 14.33 -10.31 13.68
N ILE A 590 13.25 -10.06 12.94
CA ILE A 590 11.89 -10.49 13.28
C ILE A 590 11.68 -11.86 12.64
N LEU A 591 11.34 -12.88 13.44
CA LEU A 591 11.07 -14.22 12.94
C LEU A 591 9.60 -14.30 12.51
N VAL A 592 9.36 -14.19 11.20
CA VAL A 592 8.03 -14.25 10.59
C VAL A 592 7.61 -15.68 10.26
N THR A 593 6.34 -16.01 10.50
CA THR A 593 5.73 -17.29 10.10
C THR A 593 5.73 -17.41 8.58
N GLY A 594 6.09 -18.59 8.05
CA GLY A 594 6.32 -18.81 6.61
C GLY A 594 7.70 -18.38 6.08
N GLY A 595 8.56 -17.73 6.88
CA GLY A 595 9.98 -17.56 6.57
C GLY A 595 10.77 -18.87 6.74
N VAL A 596 11.98 -18.98 6.17
CA VAL A 596 12.79 -20.23 6.31
C VAL A 596 13.16 -20.48 7.76
N TYR A 597 13.48 -19.42 8.52
CA TYR A 597 13.70 -19.47 9.96
C TYR A 597 12.49 -19.96 10.79
N TRP A 598 11.29 -19.98 10.20
CA TRP A 598 10.09 -20.59 10.80
C TRP A 598 9.86 -22.03 10.34
N LEU A 599 10.06 -22.30 9.05
CA LEU A 599 9.80 -23.61 8.45
C LEU A 599 10.88 -24.62 8.84
N GLN A 600 12.15 -24.22 8.83
CA GLN A 600 13.35 -25.02 9.09
C GLN A 600 14.21 -24.38 10.21
N PRO A 601 13.70 -24.25 11.45
CA PRO A 601 14.44 -23.61 12.54
C PRO A 601 15.67 -24.43 12.97
N GLU A 602 15.59 -25.76 12.96
CA GLU A 602 16.68 -26.65 13.37
C GLU A 602 17.90 -26.53 12.44
N GLU A 603 17.68 -26.47 11.12
CA GLU A 603 18.73 -26.22 10.10
C GLU A 603 19.43 -24.86 10.25
N HIS A 604 18.84 -23.97 11.05
CA HIS A 604 19.32 -22.62 11.31
C HIS A 604 19.70 -22.41 12.78
N ASN A 605 19.89 -23.48 13.56
CA ASN A 605 20.24 -23.45 14.98
C ASN A 605 19.27 -22.59 15.83
N ILE A 606 18.00 -22.47 15.42
CA ILE A 606 16.97 -21.70 16.13
C ILE A 606 16.24 -22.61 17.13
N HIS A 607 16.06 -22.09 18.34
CA HIS A 607 15.39 -22.76 19.46
C HIS A 607 14.26 -21.88 20.00
N PHE A 608 13.06 -22.44 20.11
CA PHE A 608 11.92 -21.77 20.74
C PHE A 608 11.93 -22.00 22.26
N ARG A 609 11.56 -20.97 23.05
CA ARG A 609 11.44 -21.08 24.52
C ARG A 609 10.12 -21.75 24.98
N ARG A 610 9.21 -22.02 24.05
CA ARG A 610 7.89 -22.68 24.21
C ARG A 610 7.61 -23.58 22.99
N PRO A 611 6.65 -24.52 23.05
CA PRO A 611 6.23 -25.31 21.88
C PRO A 611 5.88 -24.42 20.68
N LYS A 612 6.27 -24.87 19.48
CA LYS A 612 6.10 -24.13 18.22
C LYS A 612 4.62 -23.84 17.94
N GLU A 613 3.76 -24.80 18.25
CA GLU A 613 2.32 -24.79 18.05
C GLU A 613 1.62 -23.78 18.97
N GLU A 614 2.08 -23.63 20.21
CA GLU A 614 1.58 -22.59 21.13
C GLU A 614 1.93 -21.19 20.63
N LEU A 615 3.22 -20.98 20.32
CA LEU A 615 3.71 -19.69 19.82
C LEU A 615 3.03 -19.31 18.52
N TYR A 616 2.72 -20.29 17.67
CA TYR A 616 1.99 -20.08 16.44
C TYR A 616 0.51 -19.71 16.65
N HIS A 617 -0.16 -20.33 17.63
CA HIS A 617 -1.54 -20.00 17.97
C HIS A 617 -1.65 -18.58 18.56
N GLU A 618 -0.67 -18.18 19.38
CA GLU A 618 -0.65 -16.89 20.07
C GLU A 618 -0.13 -15.74 19.18
N PHE A 619 0.86 -16.02 18.32
CA PHE A 619 1.54 -15.06 17.46
C PHE A 619 1.57 -15.50 15.99
N PRO A 620 0.41 -15.64 15.32
CA PRO A 620 0.27 -16.29 14.00
C PRO A 620 0.90 -15.56 12.81
N ARG A 621 1.76 -14.54 13.01
CA ARG A 621 2.48 -13.81 11.93
C ARG A 621 3.97 -13.61 12.17
N ALA A 622 4.34 -13.28 13.40
CA ALA A 622 5.69 -12.89 13.77
C ALA A 622 5.89 -13.13 15.27
N LEU A 623 6.95 -13.84 15.63
CA LEU A 623 7.19 -14.24 17.01
C LEU A 623 7.84 -13.09 17.82
N PRO A 624 7.43 -12.88 19.08
CA PRO A 624 8.11 -11.97 20.00
C PRO A 624 9.60 -12.29 20.10
N ALA A 625 10.45 -11.26 20.12
CA ALA A 625 11.90 -11.45 20.07
C ALA A 625 12.46 -12.30 21.23
N ASN A 626 11.77 -12.32 22.38
CA ASN A 626 12.13 -13.10 23.55
C ASN A 626 11.62 -14.55 23.56
N SER A 627 10.76 -14.94 22.60
CA SER A 627 10.23 -16.31 22.55
C SER A 627 11.18 -17.31 21.88
N TRP A 628 12.32 -16.85 21.34
CA TRP A 628 13.28 -17.67 20.59
C TRP A 628 14.70 -17.12 20.66
N TYR A 629 15.67 -18.00 20.46
CA TYR A 629 17.10 -17.67 20.35
C TYR A 629 17.74 -18.54 19.26
N SER A 630 18.96 -18.21 18.85
CA SER A 630 19.79 -19.12 18.03
C SER A 630 21.05 -19.51 18.77
N THR A 631 21.66 -20.64 18.39
CA THR A 631 22.98 -21.09 18.86
C THR A 631 24.05 -21.00 17.78
N GLU A 632 25.32 -21.02 18.19
CA GLU A 632 26.52 -20.97 17.32
C GLU A 632 26.57 -19.74 16.37
N PRO A 633 26.73 -18.51 16.90
CA PRO A 633 26.83 -18.14 18.31
C PRO A 633 25.46 -18.00 18.99
N TYR A 634 25.44 -17.90 20.33
CA TYR A 634 24.20 -17.63 21.07
C TYR A 634 23.71 -16.21 20.78
N ILE A 635 22.49 -16.08 20.23
CA ILE A 635 21.86 -14.79 19.91
C ILE A 635 20.39 -14.83 20.36
N ASP A 636 20.04 -14.00 21.33
CA ASP A 636 18.67 -13.80 21.84
C ASP A 636 18.25 -12.32 21.77
N GLU A 637 17.09 -11.98 22.34
CA GLU A 637 16.57 -10.61 22.36
C GLU A 637 17.55 -9.58 22.96
N HIS A 638 18.34 -9.98 23.96
CA HIS A 638 19.29 -9.10 24.62
C HIS A 638 20.53 -8.88 23.77
N VAL A 639 21.04 -9.94 23.11
CA VAL A 639 22.15 -9.81 22.13
C VAL A 639 21.72 -8.94 20.95
N ARG A 640 20.51 -9.15 20.40
CA ARG A 640 19.98 -8.34 19.28
C ARG A 640 19.86 -6.87 19.65
N LYS A 641 19.33 -6.57 20.84
CA LYS A 641 19.24 -5.19 21.37
C LYS A 641 20.62 -4.57 21.60
N ALA A 642 21.57 -5.29 22.21
CA ALA A 642 22.91 -4.79 22.45
C ALA A 642 23.69 -4.51 21.15
N ARG A 643 23.52 -5.32 20.11
CA ARG A 643 24.06 -5.07 18.76
C ARG A 643 23.46 -3.80 18.14
N PHE A 644 22.13 -3.65 18.17
CA PHE A 644 21.44 -2.43 17.71
C PHE A 644 21.97 -1.17 18.40
N GLU A 645 22.05 -1.18 19.73
CA GLU A 645 22.57 -0.05 20.51
C GLU A 645 24.05 0.23 20.21
N ARG A 646 24.90 -0.79 20.03
CA ARG A 646 26.31 -0.60 19.62
C ARG A 646 26.40 0.08 18.26
N ILE A 647 25.67 -0.40 17.25
CA ILE A 647 25.71 0.13 15.88
C ILE A 647 25.30 1.61 15.88
N VAL A 648 24.17 1.93 16.50
CA VAL A 648 23.66 3.32 16.55
C VAL A 648 24.66 4.25 17.25
N LEU A 649 25.25 3.81 18.36
CA LEU A 649 26.24 4.61 19.09
C LEU A 649 27.56 4.79 18.32
N GLU A 650 28.09 3.75 17.68
CA GLU A 650 29.35 3.86 16.92
C GLU A 650 29.19 4.68 15.64
N LEU A 651 28.12 4.47 14.88
CA LEU A 651 27.82 5.30 13.71
C LEU A 651 27.70 6.78 14.12
N HIS A 652 26.95 7.08 15.18
CA HIS A 652 26.83 8.45 15.70
C HIS A 652 28.17 9.04 16.18
N ARG A 653 28.98 8.29 16.95
CA ARG A 653 30.34 8.70 17.39
C ARG A 653 31.29 9.00 16.22
N ARG A 654 31.09 8.34 15.08
CA ARG A 654 31.85 8.53 13.84
C ARG A 654 31.17 9.53 12.90
N ASN A 655 30.32 10.41 13.46
CA ASN A 655 29.57 11.48 12.81
C ASN A 655 28.73 11.02 11.60
N PHE A 656 28.22 9.78 11.60
CA PHE A 656 27.29 9.29 10.59
C PHE A 656 25.86 9.69 10.99
N ASP A 657 25.09 10.24 10.03
CA ASP A 657 23.69 10.59 10.28
C ASP A 657 22.81 9.33 10.24
N VAL A 658 22.56 8.81 11.43
CA VAL A 658 21.64 7.70 11.70
C VAL A 658 20.16 8.13 11.70
N GLY A 659 19.86 9.42 11.50
CA GLY A 659 18.52 9.99 11.47
C GLY A 659 17.95 10.34 12.84
N SER A 660 16.87 11.13 12.85
CA SER A 660 16.26 11.69 14.07
C SER A 660 15.68 10.65 15.04
N TRP A 661 15.35 9.44 14.57
CA TRP A 661 14.91 8.34 15.45
C TRP A 661 16.03 7.90 16.41
N ALA A 662 17.29 7.93 15.94
CA ALA A 662 18.44 7.49 16.71
C ALA A 662 18.75 8.43 17.89
N ALA A 663 18.40 9.72 17.80
CA ALA A 663 18.56 10.67 18.89
C ALA A 663 17.85 10.19 20.18
N ARG A 664 16.64 9.62 20.05
CA ARG A 664 15.90 9.02 21.18
C ARG A 664 16.62 7.80 21.73
N VAL A 665 17.12 6.91 20.87
CA VAL A 665 17.88 5.71 21.29
C VAL A 665 19.16 6.11 22.04
N ILE A 666 19.88 7.12 21.55
CA ILE A 666 21.08 7.66 22.19
C ILE A 666 20.72 8.28 23.56
N GLU A 667 19.63 9.05 23.65
CA GLU A 667 19.15 9.64 24.89
C GLU A 667 18.73 8.58 25.92
N ASP A 668 17.96 7.57 25.50
CA ASP A 668 17.50 6.49 26.37
C ASP A 668 18.62 5.55 26.81
N VAL A 669 19.61 5.25 25.96
CA VAL A 669 20.79 4.48 26.38
C VAL A 669 21.64 5.27 27.38
N HIS A 670 21.77 6.59 27.22
CA HIS A 670 22.43 7.41 28.25
C HIS A 670 21.63 7.42 29.57
N LYS A 671 20.32 7.73 29.54
CA LYS A 671 19.44 7.68 30.72
C LYS A 671 19.49 6.33 31.45
N ASN A 672 19.51 5.22 30.72
CA ASN A 672 19.58 3.88 31.31
C ASN A 672 20.98 3.54 31.87
N ARG A 673 22.06 3.99 31.22
CA ARG A 673 23.42 3.88 31.81
C ARG A 673 23.59 4.72 33.06
N ASP A 674 22.96 5.89 33.12
CA ASP A 674 23.05 6.77 34.29
C ASP A 674 22.16 6.29 35.43
N LYS A 675 20.97 5.72 35.17
CA LYS A 675 20.21 4.93 36.17
C LYS A 675 21.00 3.72 36.69
N ALA A 676 21.74 3.03 35.82
CA ALA A 676 22.61 1.92 36.23
C ALA A 676 23.86 2.39 37.03
N ARG A 677 24.20 3.68 36.97
CA ARG A 677 25.30 4.30 37.73
C ARG A 677 24.85 4.95 39.04
N SER A 678 23.62 5.46 39.11
CA SER A 678 23.07 6.06 40.33
C SER A 678 22.74 5.03 41.41
N GLY A 679 22.58 3.76 41.01
CA GLY A 679 22.08 2.69 41.88
C GLY A 679 20.58 2.84 42.19
N PRO A 680 20.00 1.89 42.93
CA PRO A 680 18.65 2.05 43.48
C PRO A 680 18.70 3.04 44.65
N ALA A 681 17.94 4.12 44.55
CA ALA A 681 17.63 4.94 45.72
C ALA A 681 16.65 4.17 46.62
N GLU A 682 16.87 4.20 47.94
CA GLU A 682 15.88 3.71 48.90
C GLU A 682 14.73 4.71 48.99
N GLU A 683 13.57 4.38 48.41
CA GLU A 683 12.35 5.15 48.64
C GLU A 683 11.84 4.88 50.07
N ALA A 684 12.00 5.88 50.94
CA ALA A 684 11.51 5.84 52.31
C ALA A 684 9.95 5.92 52.34
N PRO A 685 9.28 5.17 53.23
CA PRO A 685 7.82 5.10 53.25
C PRO A 685 7.17 6.32 53.93
N ASP A 686 6.24 6.97 53.24
CA ASP A 686 5.51 8.15 53.73
C ASP A 686 4.12 8.22 53.06
N SER A 687 3.03 8.67 53.71
CA SER A 687 2.46 8.21 55.00
C SER A 687 0.95 8.52 55.05
N GLY A 688 0.12 7.52 55.36
CA GLY A 688 -1.33 7.66 55.52
C GLY A 688 -2.12 7.95 54.20
N THR A 689 -3.41 7.66 54.11
CA THR A 689 -4.35 7.10 55.10
C THR A 689 -5.27 6.05 54.47
N ALA A 690 -5.54 4.97 55.20
CA ALA A 690 -6.60 4.02 54.92
C ALA A 690 -7.19 3.56 56.27
N THR A 691 -8.50 3.54 56.40
CA THR A 691 -9.21 3.12 57.62
C THR A 691 -9.34 1.59 57.70
N ASP A 692 -9.50 1.07 58.91
CA ASP A 692 -9.78 -0.34 59.21
C ASP A 692 -11.00 -0.86 58.39
N GLU A 693 -11.12 -2.15 58.01
CA GLU A 693 -10.99 -3.36 58.83
C GLU A 693 -10.46 -4.61 58.07
N ALA A 694 -10.18 -5.67 58.81
CA ALA A 694 -9.71 -7.00 58.36
C ALA A 694 -10.49 -8.10 59.14
N PRO A 695 -10.22 -9.45 59.09
CA PRO A 695 -9.11 -10.17 58.43
C PRO A 695 -9.46 -11.57 57.84
N ALA A 696 -8.39 -12.36 57.54
CA ALA A 696 -8.30 -13.84 57.56
C ALA A 696 -8.85 -14.64 56.34
N THR A 697 -8.28 -15.77 55.87
CA THR A 697 -7.01 -16.53 56.09
C THR A 697 -6.79 -17.55 54.91
N ARG A 698 -5.81 -18.49 54.76
CA ARG A 698 -4.79 -19.13 55.63
C ARG A 698 -3.66 -19.84 54.82
N LYS A 699 -2.41 -19.73 55.30
CA LYS A 699 -1.33 -20.76 55.40
C LYS A 699 -0.81 -21.62 54.19
N LEU A 700 0.54 -21.56 54.05
CA LEU A 700 1.54 -22.67 53.90
C LEU A 700 1.65 -23.44 52.56
N SER A 701 2.80 -24.04 52.18
CA SER A 701 4.14 -24.21 52.81
C SER A 701 5.30 -24.34 51.80
N GLU A 702 6.51 -23.89 52.19
CA GLU A 702 7.84 -24.59 52.26
C GLU A 702 8.13 -25.77 51.29
N GLY A 703 9.35 -26.01 50.77
CA GLY A 703 10.72 -25.44 50.95
C GLY A 703 11.75 -26.37 50.23
N VAL A 704 13.05 -26.53 50.55
CA VAL A 704 14.02 -25.98 51.54
C VAL A 704 15.47 -26.26 51.04
N GLY A 705 16.43 -25.32 51.14
CA GLY A 705 17.87 -25.62 51.37
C GLY A 705 18.92 -25.11 50.34
N GLY A 706 20.11 -24.61 50.76
CA GLY A 706 20.55 -24.29 52.13
C GLY A 706 22.02 -23.83 52.32
N MET A 707 22.32 -23.37 53.55
CA MET A 707 23.63 -23.06 54.18
C MET A 707 24.39 -21.75 53.83
N LYS A 708 25.40 -21.43 54.66
CA LYS A 708 26.03 -20.12 54.98
C LYS A 708 27.53 -20.32 55.39
N PRO A 709 28.27 -19.35 56.00
CA PRO A 709 28.76 -18.05 55.52
C PRO A 709 30.30 -17.88 55.69
N GLY A 710 30.85 -16.67 55.44
CA GLY A 710 32.22 -16.24 55.80
C GLY A 710 32.23 -14.83 56.44
N GLN A 711 33.31 -14.45 57.14
CA GLN A 711 33.37 -13.25 58.01
C GLN A 711 34.27 -12.10 57.51
N ALA A 712 34.05 -10.92 58.08
CA ALA A 712 34.68 -9.64 57.72
C ALA A 712 36.07 -9.37 58.37
N ALA A 713 36.70 -8.28 57.96
CA ALA A 713 37.81 -7.61 58.67
C ALA A 713 37.70 -6.07 58.56
N ASP A 714 38.35 -5.38 59.49
CA ASP A 714 38.32 -3.94 59.83
C ASP A 714 39.82 -3.44 59.83
N PRO A 715 40.30 -2.31 60.41
CA PRO A 715 39.77 -0.93 60.57
C PRO A 715 40.76 0.22 60.15
N LYS A 716 40.27 1.49 60.18
CA LYS A 716 40.97 2.74 60.66
C LYS A 716 42.16 3.33 59.84
N SER A 717 42.57 4.61 59.98
CA SER A 717 42.14 5.78 60.81
C SER A 717 42.75 7.12 60.32
N ASP A 718 42.08 8.25 60.61
CA ASP A 718 42.60 9.57 61.09
C ASP A 718 43.69 10.37 60.30
N ALA A 719 43.80 11.72 60.35
CA ALA A 719 42.93 12.81 60.83
C ALA A 719 43.49 14.21 60.41
N THR A 720 42.65 15.27 60.43
CA THR A 720 42.94 16.72 60.67
C THR A 720 44.10 17.47 59.94
N ALA A 721 44.08 18.74 59.52
CA ALA A 721 43.11 19.85 59.26
C ALA A 721 43.71 21.20 59.74
N ASN A 722 43.82 22.23 58.87
CA ASN A 722 43.38 23.62 59.21
C ASN A 722 43.48 24.71 58.10
N ALA A 723 42.55 25.67 58.20
CA ALA A 723 42.63 27.12 57.91
C ALA A 723 42.79 27.73 56.48
N ASN A 724 41.74 28.47 56.09
CA ASN A 724 41.70 29.80 55.44
C ASN A 724 42.26 30.02 54.01
N SER A 725 41.38 30.26 53.02
CA SER A 725 40.92 31.62 52.63
C SER A 725 40.10 31.59 51.31
N GLY A 726 39.32 32.65 51.02
CA GLY A 726 38.78 32.92 49.67
C GLY A 726 37.28 32.65 49.43
N GLU A 727 36.49 33.72 49.59
CA GLU A 727 35.31 34.14 48.77
C GLU A 727 34.11 33.19 48.51
N SER A 728 32.92 33.79 48.71
CA SER A 728 31.55 33.34 48.34
C SER A 728 31.36 33.19 46.82
N SER A 729 30.36 32.47 46.27
CA SER A 729 29.07 31.92 46.75
C SER A 729 28.68 30.74 45.84
N GLY A 730 27.75 29.83 46.15
CA GLY A 730 26.79 29.79 47.26
C GLY A 730 25.36 29.51 46.75
N GLU A 731 25.17 28.39 46.05
CA GLU A 731 23.86 27.96 45.56
C GLU A 731 23.07 27.24 46.66
N SER A 732 21.96 27.85 47.08
CA SER A 732 20.98 27.26 48.00
C SER A 732 19.85 26.60 47.21
N THR A 733 19.46 25.39 47.62
CA THR A 733 18.21 24.73 47.21
C THR A 733 16.98 25.62 47.43
N MET A 734 16.08 25.70 46.44
CA MET A 734 14.67 26.00 46.71
C MET A 734 13.74 25.41 45.63
N GLU A 735 12.51 25.07 46.02
CA GLU A 735 11.55 24.37 45.17
C GLU A 735 10.98 25.24 44.04
N PHE A 736 10.57 24.62 42.93
CA PHE A 736 9.94 25.33 41.81
C PHE A 736 8.41 25.32 41.91
N ASN A 737 7.82 26.49 42.14
CA ASN A 737 6.38 26.69 42.27
C ASN A 737 5.70 26.80 40.89
N PRO A 738 4.71 25.96 40.53
CA PRO A 738 4.19 25.86 39.16
C PRO A 738 3.12 26.91 38.80
N ASP A 739 3.31 28.20 39.12
CA ASP A 739 2.39 29.26 38.66
C ASP A 739 3.03 30.66 38.53
N ALA A 740 3.66 30.95 37.38
CA ALA A 740 4.04 32.30 36.97
C ALA A 740 4.23 32.42 35.44
N ARG A 741 3.65 33.46 34.83
CA ARG A 741 3.88 33.84 33.42
C ARG A 741 4.94 34.94 33.32
N THR A 742 5.50 35.11 32.11
CA THR A 742 6.26 36.28 31.56
C THR A 742 7.77 36.05 31.42
N ALA A 743 8.38 36.65 30.38
CA ALA A 743 9.75 36.38 29.93
C ALA A 743 10.65 37.62 29.85
N ALA A 744 11.92 37.44 30.22
CA ALA A 744 13.14 38.21 29.88
C ALA A 744 14.33 37.33 30.34
N TYR A 745 15.57 37.37 29.81
CA TYR A 745 16.32 38.36 29.03
C TYR A 745 17.01 37.68 27.83
N VAL A 746 17.10 38.29 26.64
CA VAL A 746 18.18 39.19 26.18
C VAL A 746 19.61 38.64 26.38
N PHE A 747 20.26 38.27 25.27
CA PHE A 747 21.72 38.39 25.09
C PHE A 747 22.04 39.04 23.74
N ARG A 748 23.20 39.71 23.64
CA ARG A 748 23.66 40.43 22.44
C ARG A 748 24.61 39.57 21.60
N ALA A 749 24.67 39.91 20.31
CA ALA A 749 25.56 39.35 19.29
C ALA A 749 26.97 38.96 19.79
N GLY A 750 27.39 37.71 19.54
CA GLY A 750 28.76 37.27 19.80
C GLY A 750 29.02 35.80 20.12
N SER A 751 28.03 34.90 20.04
CA SER A 751 28.21 33.47 20.35
C SER A 751 27.32 32.56 19.49
N SER A 752 27.68 31.28 19.41
CA SER A 752 27.02 30.25 18.60
C SER A 752 25.63 29.86 19.10
N LEU A 753 24.75 29.52 18.17
CA LEU A 753 23.45 28.88 18.47
C LEU A 753 23.67 27.50 19.13
N PRO A 754 22.83 27.09 20.09
CA PRO A 754 22.75 25.70 20.52
C PRO A 754 22.16 24.80 19.41
N GLU A 755 22.59 23.54 19.35
CA GLU A 755 22.25 22.61 18.26
C GLU A 755 20.86 21.94 18.44
N ASP A 756 20.17 22.18 19.56
CA ASP A 756 18.89 21.55 19.93
C ASP A 756 17.67 22.05 19.12
N LYS A 757 17.85 23.02 18.20
CA LYS A 757 16.74 23.67 17.47
C LYS A 757 16.85 23.68 15.95
N VAL A 758 17.71 22.84 15.34
CA VAL A 758 17.83 22.73 13.87
C VAL A 758 17.03 21.54 13.31
N HIS A 759 15.72 21.51 13.61
CA HIS A 759 14.80 20.47 13.12
C HIS A 759 13.50 21.04 12.55
N TYR A 760 13.62 21.74 11.42
CA TYR A 760 12.74 21.72 10.23
C TYR A 760 13.48 22.56 9.15
N PHE A 761 13.26 22.30 7.86
CA PHE A 761 14.03 22.84 6.70
C PHE A 761 15.51 22.41 6.56
N ARG A 762 15.77 21.46 5.64
CA ARG A 762 16.87 21.54 4.63
C ARG A 762 16.79 20.36 3.63
N SER A 763 16.09 20.57 2.51
CA SER A 763 16.12 19.69 1.31
C SER A 763 15.45 20.37 0.11
N TYR A 764 15.99 21.53 -0.32
CA TYR A 764 15.60 22.17 -1.57
C TYR A 764 16.85 22.54 -2.35
N LEU A 765 17.01 21.96 -3.54
CA LEU A 765 17.97 22.41 -4.55
C LEU A 765 17.21 23.32 -5.54
N TYR A 766 17.63 24.58 -5.67
CA TYR A 766 17.07 25.46 -6.69
C TYR A 766 17.88 25.30 -7.97
N VAL A 767 17.18 25.12 -9.09
CA VAL A 767 17.78 24.97 -10.42
C VAL A 767 17.29 26.14 -11.27
N THR A 768 18.24 26.83 -11.92
CA THR A 768 17.96 27.91 -12.86
C THR A 768 18.58 27.58 -14.21
N GLU A 769 17.87 27.95 -15.28
CA GLU A 769 18.36 27.77 -16.66
C GLU A 769 19.04 29.06 -17.11
N LEU A 770 20.33 28.96 -17.46
CA LEU A 770 21.10 30.06 -18.02
C LEU A 770 21.80 29.56 -19.27
N ASN A 771 21.47 30.17 -20.41
CA ASN A 771 22.01 29.83 -21.74
C ASN A 771 21.85 28.35 -22.17
N GLY A 772 20.84 27.65 -21.64
CA GLY A 772 20.55 26.25 -21.99
C GLY A 772 21.30 25.20 -21.15
N GLU A 773 22.07 25.62 -20.16
CA GLU A 773 22.67 24.74 -19.15
C GLU A 773 21.96 24.88 -17.80
N MET A 774 21.87 23.77 -17.05
CA MET A 774 21.20 23.71 -15.76
C MET A 774 22.20 23.67 -14.62
N TYR A 775 22.21 24.74 -13.81
CA TYR A 775 23.08 24.86 -12.65
C TYR A 775 22.28 24.64 -11.37
N GLY A 776 22.76 23.74 -10.51
CA GLY A 776 22.25 23.58 -9.15
C GLY A 776 22.91 24.61 -8.23
N ILE A 777 22.10 25.39 -7.51
CA ILE A 777 22.57 26.44 -6.60
C ILE A 777 22.11 26.10 -5.18
N GLU A 778 23.02 26.15 -4.20
CA GLU A 778 22.64 25.95 -2.80
C GLU A 778 21.81 27.13 -2.27
N PRO A 779 20.86 26.91 -1.35
CA PRO A 779 20.00 27.99 -0.83
C PRO A 779 20.75 29.22 -0.31
N ALA A 780 21.93 29.05 0.30
CA ALA A 780 22.75 30.16 0.77
C ALA A 780 23.29 31.04 -0.37
N GLN A 781 23.76 30.42 -1.46
CA GLN A 781 24.28 31.10 -2.64
C GLN A 781 23.16 31.83 -3.40
N PHE A 782 21.94 31.29 -3.39
CA PHE A 782 20.78 31.93 -4.01
C PHE A 782 20.36 33.22 -3.30
N GLU A 783 20.39 33.24 -1.96
CA GLU A 783 20.06 34.44 -1.18
C GLU A 783 21.16 35.51 -1.26
N GLU A 784 22.43 35.11 -1.37
CA GLU A 784 23.57 36.00 -1.65
C GLU A 784 23.50 36.64 -3.05
N ALA A 785 23.11 35.87 -4.08
CA ALA A 785 23.08 36.34 -5.47
C ALA A 785 21.89 37.25 -5.83
N PHE A 786 20.72 37.06 -5.20
CA PHE A 786 19.47 37.74 -5.60
C PHE A 786 18.80 38.59 -4.51
N GLY A 787 19.22 38.45 -3.25
CA GLY A 787 18.68 39.20 -2.12
C GLY A 787 17.26 38.78 -1.70
N THR A 788 16.92 39.04 -0.43
CA THR A 788 15.73 38.49 0.22
C THR A 788 14.39 39.12 -0.22
N GLY A 789 14.40 40.17 -1.05
CA GLY A 789 13.26 41.10 -1.20
C GLY A 789 12.32 40.96 -2.41
N GLN A 790 12.62 40.16 -3.45
CA GLN A 790 11.84 40.20 -4.72
C GLN A 790 11.38 38.82 -5.26
N ARG A 791 10.44 38.16 -4.56
CA ARG A 791 10.03 36.77 -4.88
C ARG A 791 8.81 36.56 -5.81
N GLN A 792 8.19 37.61 -6.40
CA GLN A 792 6.94 37.42 -7.21
C GLN A 792 6.86 38.13 -8.57
N SER A 793 7.55 39.26 -8.79
CA SER A 793 7.37 40.05 -10.03
C SER A 793 8.04 39.43 -11.26
N GLN A 794 9.20 38.78 -11.10
CA GLN A 794 9.98 38.25 -12.22
C GLN A 794 9.43 36.93 -12.79
N MET A 795 8.81 36.07 -11.96
CA MET A 795 8.24 34.78 -12.39
C MET A 795 7.19 34.93 -13.51
N LYS A 796 6.50 36.07 -13.59
CA LYS A 796 5.50 36.35 -14.64
C LYS A 796 6.07 36.51 -16.06
N ARG A 797 7.40 36.55 -16.25
CA ARG A 797 8.01 36.70 -17.59
C ARG A 797 8.31 35.39 -18.32
N LEU A 798 8.08 34.23 -17.71
CA LEU A 798 8.44 32.91 -18.28
C LEU A 798 7.26 32.11 -18.88
N GLY A 799 6.20 32.82 -19.32
CA GLY A 799 5.34 32.39 -20.44
C GLY A 799 4.61 31.04 -20.36
N CYS A 800 3.59 30.92 -19.51
CA CYS A 800 2.57 29.85 -19.65
C CYS A 800 1.53 30.19 -20.73
N ILE A 801 1.05 29.18 -21.48
CA ILE A 801 -0.04 29.29 -22.46
C ILE A 801 -1.13 28.26 -22.11
N ASP A 802 -2.40 28.68 -22.13
CA ASP A 802 -3.56 27.80 -21.97
C ASP A 802 -3.86 27.04 -23.27
N LEU A 803 -4.15 25.74 -23.16
CA LEU A 803 -4.43 24.83 -24.27
C LEU A 803 -5.71 23.99 -24.08
N ARG A 804 -6.70 24.47 -23.31
CA ARG A 804 -8.02 23.81 -23.14
C ARG A 804 -8.91 23.67 -24.41
N ALA A 805 -8.36 23.85 -25.62
CA ALA A 805 -9.14 24.01 -26.84
C ALA A 805 -8.61 23.23 -28.08
N ARG A 806 -8.47 21.89 -27.98
CA ARG A 806 -8.52 20.94 -29.13
C ARG A 806 -8.48 19.47 -28.66
N TYR A 807 -9.64 18.79 -28.63
CA TYR A 807 -9.83 17.39 -29.04
C TYR A 807 -11.30 16.95 -28.83
N ARG A 808 -12.17 17.34 -29.77
CA ARG A 808 -13.47 16.71 -30.03
C ARG A 808 -13.56 16.49 -31.54
N LEU A 809 -13.95 15.27 -31.95
CA LEU A 809 -14.19 14.75 -33.32
C LEU A 809 -13.24 13.62 -33.77
N HIS A 810 -13.55 12.37 -33.40
CA HIS A 810 -13.65 11.25 -34.37
C HIS A 810 -14.33 10.01 -33.76
N SER A 811 -15.54 9.70 -34.23
CA SER A 811 -16.18 8.39 -34.08
C SER A 811 -17.35 8.26 -35.08
N ALA A 812 -17.34 7.21 -35.92
CA ALA A 812 -18.53 6.63 -36.59
C ALA A 812 -18.20 5.59 -37.70
N ARG A 813 -18.92 4.45 -37.66
CA ARG A 813 -19.33 3.55 -38.78
C ARG A 813 -18.30 2.64 -39.49
N THR A 814 -18.54 1.34 -39.34
CA THR A 814 -19.04 0.44 -40.41
C THR A 814 -19.99 -0.62 -39.81
N LYS A 815 -20.68 -1.41 -40.64
CA LYS A 815 -21.45 -2.61 -40.24
C LYS A 815 -21.01 -3.79 -41.11
N THR A 816 -20.79 -4.95 -40.52
CA THR A 816 -20.63 -6.26 -41.19
C THR A 816 -21.85 -7.14 -40.92
N ALA A 817 -22.03 -8.19 -41.73
CA ALA A 817 -22.99 -9.25 -41.47
C ALA A 817 -22.39 -10.28 -40.50
N THR A 818 -23.24 -10.91 -39.69
CA THR A 818 -22.86 -11.91 -38.67
C THR A 818 -23.00 -13.34 -39.22
N PRO A 819 -22.12 -14.29 -38.86
CA PRO A 819 -22.37 -15.72 -39.03
C PRO A 819 -23.57 -16.22 -38.20
N GLU A 820 -24.16 -17.34 -38.63
CA GLU A 820 -25.26 -18.03 -37.94
C GLU A 820 -24.88 -19.51 -37.68
N LEU A 821 -24.95 -19.95 -36.43
CA LEU A 821 -24.71 -21.36 -36.05
C LEU A 821 -25.91 -22.22 -36.45
N ILE A 822 -25.67 -23.27 -37.24
CA ILE A 822 -26.69 -24.19 -37.76
C ILE A 822 -26.78 -25.46 -36.89
N ASP A 823 -25.64 -26.05 -36.53
CA ASP A 823 -25.56 -27.35 -35.83
C ASP A 823 -24.17 -27.54 -35.16
N SER A 824 -23.99 -28.62 -34.38
CA SER A 824 -22.71 -29.01 -33.76
C SER A 824 -22.53 -30.53 -33.73
N ILE A 825 -21.43 -31.05 -34.28
CA ILE A 825 -21.12 -32.49 -34.31
C ILE A 825 -19.71 -32.76 -33.80
N GLY A 826 -19.61 -33.48 -32.67
CA GLY A 826 -18.33 -33.79 -32.02
C GLY A 826 -17.56 -32.50 -31.72
N ASP A 827 -16.27 -32.49 -32.04
CA ASP A 827 -15.38 -31.35 -31.86
C ASP A 827 -15.61 -30.22 -32.90
N TYR A 828 -16.82 -30.04 -33.46
CA TYR A 828 -17.09 -29.08 -34.55
C TYR A 828 -18.44 -28.34 -34.42
N ASN A 829 -18.43 -27.07 -34.80
CA ASN A 829 -19.60 -26.20 -35.00
C ASN A 829 -19.82 -25.96 -36.50
N ILE A 830 -21.06 -26.10 -36.96
CA ILE A 830 -21.45 -25.92 -38.36
C ILE A 830 -22.16 -24.58 -38.52
N VAL A 831 -21.61 -23.68 -39.33
CA VAL A 831 -21.95 -22.25 -39.38
C VAL A 831 -22.26 -21.82 -40.81
N GLN A 832 -23.32 -21.03 -41.02
CA GLN A 832 -23.62 -20.41 -42.31
C GLN A 832 -23.05 -18.99 -42.38
N TYR A 833 -22.41 -18.67 -43.50
CA TYR A 833 -21.98 -17.30 -43.81
C TYR A 833 -21.90 -17.08 -45.32
N ASP A 834 -22.38 -15.92 -45.79
CA ASP A 834 -22.41 -15.50 -47.21
C ASP A 834 -22.84 -16.60 -48.21
N GLY A 835 -23.85 -17.39 -47.83
CA GLY A 835 -24.40 -18.48 -48.66
C GLY A 835 -23.61 -19.79 -48.66
N LEU A 836 -22.51 -19.90 -47.90
CA LEU A 836 -21.69 -21.11 -47.74
C LEU A 836 -21.81 -21.69 -46.32
N VAL A 837 -21.46 -22.98 -46.16
CA VAL A 837 -21.52 -23.69 -44.87
C VAL A 837 -20.13 -24.18 -44.44
N TYR A 838 -19.70 -23.72 -43.27
CA TYR A 838 -18.38 -23.92 -42.68
C TYR A 838 -18.48 -24.88 -41.48
N GLY A 839 -17.64 -25.91 -41.44
CA GLY A 839 -17.40 -26.70 -40.24
C GLY A 839 -16.16 -26.17 -39.52
N LEU A 840 -16.37 -25.44 -38.42
CA LEU A 840 -15.31 -24.86 -37.59
C LEU A 840 -15.00 -25.81 -36.43
N PRO A 841 -13.73 -26.18 -36.16
CA PRO A 841 -13.40 -26.98 -34.98
C PRO A 841 -13.67 -26.20 -33.69
N GLN A 842 -14.35 -26.85 -32.73
CA GLN A 842 -14.40 -26.43 -31.33
C GLN A 842 -13.01 -26.65 -30.73
N VAL A 843 -12.36 -25.58 -30.29
CA VAL A 843 -10.92 -25.62 -29.95
C VAL A 843 -10.68 -26.20 -28.55
N SER A 844 -10.39 -27.50 -28.52
CA SER A 844 -9.37 -28.04 -27.62
C SER A 844 -7.99 -27.59 -28.14
N PRO A 845 -7.02 -27.21 -27.29
CA PRO A 845 -5.87 -26.41 -27.71
C PRO A 845 -5.00 -27.09 -28.78
N VAL A 846 -4.83 -26.42 -29.92
CA VAL A 846 -3.91 -26.82 -30.98
C VAL A 846 -2.48 -26.53 -30.56
N ASN A 847 -1.56 -27.48 -30.77
CA ASN A 847 -0.14 -27.33 -30.43
C ASN A 847 0.47 -26.13 -31.19
N PRO A 848 1.10 -25.15 -30.48
CA PRO A 848 1.81 -24.02 -31.11
C PRO A 848 2.85 -24.39 -32.17
N ASP A 849 3.41 -25.61 -32.13
CA ASP A 849 4.41 -26.09 -33.10
C ASP A 849 3.88 -26.13 -34.55
N ASP A 850 2.62 -26.52 -34.77
CA ASP A 850 2.09 -26.68 -36.15
C ASP A 850 1.78 -25.33 -36.81
N PHE A 851 1.42 -24.30 -36.03
CA PHE A 851 1.31 -22.93 -36.55
C PHE A 851 2.69 -22.38 -36.99
N ARG A 852 3.74 -22.67 -36.20
CA ARG A 852 5.12 -22.29 -36.55
C ARG A 852 5.63 -23.03 -37.80
N ARG A 853 5.29 -24.30 -37.98
CA ARG A 853 5.63 -25.07 -39.19
C ARG A 853 5.05 -24.46 -40.46
N GLN A 854 3.77 -24.07 -40.46
CA GLN A 854 3.10 -23.57 -41.67
C GLN A 854 3.59 -22.17 -42.11
N GLU A 855 4.14 -21.35 -41.20
CA GLU A 855 4.84 -20.12 -41.57
C GLU A 855 6.30 -20.39 -42.00
N ALA A 856 7.00 -21.35 -41.37
CA ALA A 856 8.37 -21.71 -41.75
C ALA A 856 8.50 -22.19 -43.21
N GLU A 857 7.53 -22.97 -43.71
CA GLU A 857 7.53 -23.43 -45.11
C GLU A 857 7.32 -22.31 -46.14
N LYS A 858 6.77 -21.15 -45.75
CA LYS A 858 6.60 -19.98 -46.64
C LYS A 858 7.89 -19.16 -46.82
N ILE A 859 8.86 -19.28 -45.91
CA ILE A 859 10.05 -18.41 -45.85
C ILE A 859 11.32 -19.19 -46.18
N GLY A 860 11.27 -19.99 -47.25
CA GLY A 860 12.40 -20.78 -47.72
C GLY A 860 13.54 -19.94 -48.32
N LEU A 861 14.54 -19.58 -47.51
CA LEU A 861 15.79 -18.96 -48.01
C LEU A 861 17.03 -19.47 -47.26
N SER A 862 17.80 -20.34 -47.91
CA SER A 862 19.12 -20.77 -47.43
C SER A 862 20.25 -20.21 -48.31
N ARG A 863 21.42 -20.02 -47.69
CA ARG A 863 22.76 -19.85 -48.29
C ARG A 863 23.15 -18.51 -48.98
N LYS A 864 24.27 -17.98 -48.45
CA LYS A 864 25.36 -17.18 -49.08
C LYS A 864 25.23 -15.64 -49.24
N ARG A 865 26.02 -14.97 -48.39
CA ARG A 865 27.01 -13.89 -48.67
C ARG A 865 26.84 -12.99 -49.92
N ASN A 866 26.94 -11.68 -49.64
CA ASN A 866 27.43 -10.59 -50.50
C ASN A 866 26.56 -10.14 -51.68
N LEU A 867 25.78 -9.05 -51.50
CA LEU A 867 25.67 -7.87 -52.40
C LEU A 867 24.52 -6.93 -51.94
N VAL A 868 24.82 -5.91 -51.13
CA VAL A 868 23.81 -4.94 -50.63
C VAL A 868 24.24 -3.49 -50.90
N GLN A 869 24.62 -3.17 -52.15
CA GLN A 869 24.89 -1.78 -52.58
C GLN A 869 24.15 -1.33 -53.85
N ASP A 870 23.66 -2.23 -54.71
CA ASP A 870 22.97 -1.82 -55.95
C ASP A 870 21.44 -1.74 -55.85
N SER A 871 20.78 -2.61 -55.07
CA SER A 871 19.31 -2.67 -54.97
C SER A 871 18.67 -1.35 -54.51
N VAL A 872 19.40 -0.56 -53.69
CA VAL A 872 18.96 0.75 -53.18
C VAL A 872 18.75 1.79 -54.30
N LYS A 873 19.38 1.61 -55.47
CA LYS A 873 19.22 2.53 -56.63
C LYS A 873 17.97 2.25 -57.48
N GLN A 874 17.41 1.03 -57.45
CA GLN A 874 16.21 0.71 -58.23
C GLN A 874 14.90 1.09 -57.52
N LEU A 875 14.72 0.76 -56.23
CA LEU A 875 13.47 1.09 -55.49
C LEU A 875 13.12 2.59 -55.54
N LYS A 876 14.13 3.47 -55.44
CA LYS A 876 13.95 4.94 -55.47
C LYS A 876 13.39 5.48 -56.81
N ARG A 877 13.34 4.68 -57.88
CA ARG A 877 12.69 5.03 -59.15
C ARG A 877 11.23 4.56 -59.25
N VAL A 878 10.85 3.51 -58.51
CA VAL A 878 9.48 2.94 -58.55
C VAL A 878 8.54 3.77 -57.67
N VAL A 879 8.93 4.05 -56.43
CA VAL A 879 8.10 4.81 -55.45
C VAL A 879 7.70 6.20 -55.98
N ARG A 880 8.59 6.87 -56.75
CA ARG A 880 8.32 8.17 -57.38
C ARG A 880 7.31 8.15 -58.53
N ARG A 881 6.90 6.98 -59.05
CA ARG A 881 5.83 6.87 -60.06
C ARG A 881 4.45 6.62 -59.47
N ILE A 882 4.37 5.99 -58.30
CA ILE A 882 3.09 5.62 -57.66
C ILE A 882 2.44 6.85 -56.98
N LEU A 883 3.24 7.72 -56.36
CA LEU A 883 2.75 8.88 -55.59
C LEU A 883 2.15 10.05 -56.42
N ASN A 884 1.90 9.87 -57.71
CA ASN A 884 1.47 10.95 -58.63
C ASN A 884 0.17 10.64 -59.41
N ALA A 885 -0.60 9.62 -59.03
CA ALA A 885 -1.89 9.29 -59.65
C ALA A 885 -2.96 8.95 -58.58
N GLY A 886 -4.16 9.54 -58.71
CA GLY A 886 -5.33 9.22 -57.86
C GLY A 886 -5.75 10.30 -56.86
N ARG A 887 -6.46 11.33 -57.33
CA ARG A 887 -7.37 12.17 -56.52
C ARG A 887 -8.79 12.05 -57.09
N GLN A 888 -9.81 12.45 -56.32
CA GLN A 888 -11.26 12.43 -56.63
C GLN A 888 -11.91 11.03 -56.44
N MET A 889 -13.18 10.87 -56.04
CA MET A 889 -14.29 11.82 -55.77
C MET A 889 -15.29 11.28 -54.70
N PHE A 890 -16.29 12.08 -54.27
CA PHE A 890 -17.31 11.75 -53.23
C PHE A 890 -18.71 11.41 -53.82
N SER A 891 -19.58 10.65 -53.11
CA SER A 891 -20.96 11.06 -52.68
C SER A 891 -21.81 9.94 -51.98
N PRO A 892 -22.89 10.25 -51.20
CA PRO A 892 -23.60 9.28 -50.32
C PRO A 892 -25.17 9.26 -50.33
N GLY A 893 -25.79 8.28 -49.65
CA GLY A 893 -27.24 8.20 -49.26
C GLY A 893 -27.61 6.79 -48.72
N GLN A 894 -28.68 6.50 -47.95
CA GLN A 894 -29.75 7.30 -47.30
C GLN A 894 -30.30 6.58 -46.01
N ALA A 895 -31.46 6.98 -45.45
CA ALA A 895 -32.05 6.58 -44.15
C ALA A 895 -32.71 5.16 -44.11
N SER A 896 -33.34 4.60 -43.03
CA SER A 896 -33.98 5.15 -41.80
C SER A 896 -34.11 4.16 -40.60
N THR A 897 -34.67 4.65 -39.47
CA THR A 897 -34.99 4.03 -38.15
C THR A 897 -36.46 3.53 -38.03
N PRO A 898 -37.02 3.04 -36.87
CA PRO A 898 -36.46 2.46 -35.61
C PRO A 898 -37.17 1.14 -35.13
N GLY A 899 -36.80 0.56 -33.97
CA GLY A 899 -37.72 -0.28 -33.15
C GLY A 899 -37.13 -1.53 -32.46
N ALA A 900 -37.28 -1.63 -31.14
CA ALA A 900 -36.65 -2.61 -30.22
C ALA A 900 -37.14 -4.08 -30.28
N VAL A 901 -36.32 -5.01 -29.74
CA VAL A 901 -36.63 -5.98 -28.66
C VAL A 901 -35.30 -6.60 -28.16
N VAL A 902 -35.27 -7.15 -26.93
CA VAL A 902 -34.09 -7.72 -26.25
C VAL A 902 -34.30 -9.21 -25.94
N ALA A 903 -33.32 -10.08 -26.23
CA ALA A 903 -32.90 -11.22 -25.37
C ALA A 903 -31.79 -12.10 -26.00
N SER A 904 -30.95 -12.67 -25.13
CA SER A 904 -30.25 -13.97 -25.23
C SER A 904 -29.62 -14.44 -26.56
N SER A 905 -28.29 -14.46 -26.61
CA SER A 905 -27.53 -15.71 -26.42
C SER A 905 -26.02 -15.45 -26.40
N GLY A 906 -25.29 -16.11 -25.48
CA GLY A 906 -23.83 -16.17 -25.53
C GLY A 906 -23.39 -17.36 -26.36
N LEU A 907 -22.56 -17.12 -27.39
CA LEU A 907 -21.90 -18.17 -28.15
C LEU A 907 -20.40 -17.88 -28.21
N LEU A 908 -19.61 -18.83 -27.71
CA LEU A 908 -18.15 -18.80 -27.75
C LEU A 908 -17.68 -19.04 -29.19
N TYR A 909 -17.15 -17.99 -29.82
CA TYR A 909 -16.40 -18.09 -31.07
C TYR A 909 -14.91 -18.34 -30.74
N PRO A 910 -14.30 -19.44 -31.20
CA PRO A 910 -12.89 -19.71 -30.95
C PRO A 910 -11.98 -18.95 -31.93
N LEU A 911 -10.96 -18.29 -31.39
CA LEU A 911 -9.92 -17.51 -32.08
C LEU A 911 -10.41 -16.26 -32.84
N ASP A 912 -9.48 -15.33 -33.10
CA ASP A 912 -9.69 -14.08 -33.86
C ASP A 912 -9.96 -14.37 -35.35
N VAL A 913 -11.18 -14.79 -35.68
CA VAL A 913 -11.68 -14.88 -37.07
C VAL A 913 -12.57 -13.68 -37.37
N ARG A 914 -12.11 -12.77 -38.23
CA ARG A 914 -12.88 -11.57 -38.59
C ARG A 914 -13.75 -11.82 -39.81
N TRP A 915 -15.01 -12.16 -39.52
CA TRP A 915 -16.07 -12.37 -40.50
C TRP A 915 -16.24 -11.14 -41.42
N GLY A 916 -15.76 -11.28 -42.66
CA GLY A 916 -15.76 -10.23 -43.69
C GLY A 916 -14.40 -9.59 -43.98
N GLU A 917 -13.36 -9.84 -43.17
CA GLU A 917 -11.97 -9.41 -43.45
C GLU A 917 -11.07 -10.61 -43.86
N ASP A 918 -11.28 -11.80 -43.29
CA ASP A 918 -10.43 -12.99 -43.51
C ASP A 918 -10.98 -14.01 -44.53
N ASN A 919 -10.09 -14.75 -45.19
CA ASN A 919 -10.46 -15.93 -46.00
C ASN A 919 -10.64 -17.18 -45.10
N ILE A 920 -11.84 -17.31 -44.53
CA ILE A 920 -12.20 -18.32 -43.52
C ILE A 920 -11.91 -19.76 -43.98
N ALA A 921 -12.03 -20.05 -45.28
CA ALA A 921 -11.74 -21.37 -45.87
C ALA A 921 -10.24 -21.77 -45.83
N ALA A 922 -9.34 -20.87 -45.42
CA ALA A 922 -7.90 -21.12 -45.30
C ALA A 922 -7.44 -21.42 -43.85
N PHE A 923 -8.32 -21.39 -42.85
CA PHE A 923 -7.95 -21.69 -41.46
C PHE A 923 -7.73 -23.20 -41.25
N PRO A 924 -6.68 -23.62 -40.51
CA PRO A 924 -6.41 -25.03 -40.24
C PRO A 924 -7.60 -25.75 -39.58
N GLY A 925 -7.97 -26.91 -40.14
CA GLY A 925 -9.10 -27.71 -39.66
C GLY A 925 -10.49 -27.23 -40.12
N VAL A 926 -10.63 -26.04 -40.70
CA VAL A 926 -11.95 -25.58 -41.21
C VAL A 926 -12.35 -26.36 -42.45
N VAL A 927 -13.52 -27.01 -42.37
CA VAL A 927 -14.16 -27.71 -43.48
C VAL A 927 -15.11 -26.75 -44.20
N THR A 928 -15.18 -26.78 -45.53
CA THR A 928 -16.14 -25.98 -46.29
C THR A 928 -16.90 -26.82 -47.32
N GLY A 929 -18.20 -26.54 -47.45
CA GLY A 929 -19.11 -27.19 -48.40
C GLY A 929 -20.09 -26.18 -48.99
N LYS A 930 -20.68 -26.51 -50.14
CA LYS A 930 -21.68 -25.66 -50.80
C LYS A 930 -23.09 -25.91 -50.26
N THR A 931 -23.27 -27.03 -49.57
CA THR A 931 -24.50 -27.41 -48.88
C THR A 931 -24.17 -27.97 -47.50
N PHE A 932 -25.11 -27.83 -46.57
CA PHE A 932 -24.99 -28.36 -45.20
C PHE A 932 -24.64 -29.87 -45.19
N ALA A 933 -25.29 -30.66 -46.04
CA ALA A 933 -25.06 -32.11 -46.13
C ALA A 933 -23.63 -32.49 -46.58
N GLU A 934 -22.98 -31.70 -47.44
CA GLU A 934 -21.58 -31.93 -47.83
C GLU A 934 -20.63 -31.67 -46.65
N THR A 935 -20.79 -30.52 -45.96
CA THR A 935 -19.96 -30.15 -44.80
C THR A 935 -20.10 -31.16 -43.66
N MET A 936 -21.33 -31.61 -43.38
CA MET A 936 -21.64 -32.61 -42.36
C MET A 936 -20.95 -33.95 -42.64
N SER A 937 -21.06 -34.48 -43.86
CA SER A 937 -20.46 -35.78 -44.23
C SER A 937 -18.93 -35.80 -44.13
N LEU A 938 -18.28 -34.65 -44.36
CA LEU A 938 -16.85 -34.48 -44.15
C LEU A 938 -16.47 -34.50 -42.65
N VAL A 939 -17.23 -33.80 -41.80
CA VAL A 939 -17.00 -33.75 -40.34
C VAL A 939 -17.26 -35.10 -39.66
N GLU A 940 -18.33 -35.81 -40.04
CA GLU A 940 -18.63 -37.17 -39.56
C GLU A 940 -17.51 -38.16 -39.88
N LYS A 941 -16.90 -38.05 -41.06
CA LYS A 941 -15.79 -38.92 -41.46
C LYS A 941 -14.54 -38.67 -40.59
N ILE A 942 -14.17 -37.40 -40.39
CA ILE A 942 -12.99 -37.00 -39.59
C ILE A 942 -13.15 -37.47 -38.14
N THR A 943 -14.31 -37.23 -37.53
CA THR A 943 -14.59 -37.65 -36.15
C THR A 943 -14.70 -39.18 -36.00
N GLY A 944 -15.30 -39.87 -36.98
CA GLY A 944 -15.45 -41.32 -37.00
C GLY A 944 -14.15 -42.11 -37.21
N GLU A 945 -13.13 -41.52 -37.84
CA GLU A 945 -11.77 -42.09 -37.91
C GLU A 945 -10.98 -41.84 -36.60
N ARG A 946 -11.18 -40.67 -35.96
CA ARG A 946 -10.54 -40.31 -34.67
C ARG A 946 -10.95 -41.26 -33.54
N ARG A 947 -12.24 -41.60 -33.43
CA ARG A 947 -12.79 -42.43 -32.34
C ARG A 947 -12.19 -43.83 -32.28
N ARG A 948 -12.08 -44.50 -33.43
CA ARG A 948 -11.54 -45.88 -33.55
C ARG A 948 -10.09 -46.01 -33.07
N ARG A 949 -9.31 -44.92 -33.08
CA ARG A 949 -7.94 -44.90 -32.53
C ARG A 949 -7.96 -45.01 -31.01
N MET A 950 -8.77 -44.17 -30.35
CA MET A 950 -8.92 -44.18 -28.89
C MET A 950 -9.53 -45.49 -28.39
N ASP A 951 -10.47 -46.08 -29.13
CA ASP A 951 -11.07 -47.37 -28.80
C ASP A 951 -10.04 -48.53 -28.81
N CYS A 952 -8.96 -48.43 -29.60
CA CYS A 952 -7.83 -49.37 -29.55
C CYS A 952 -6.92 -49.11 -28.35
N GLU A 953 -6.57 -47.84 -28.07
CA GLU A 953 -5.67 -47.44 -26.97
C GLU A 953 -6.30 -47.72 -25.58
N ALA A 954 -7.63 -47.69 -25.48
CA ALA A 954 -8.36 -48.07 -24.26
C ALA A 954 -8.29 -49.58 -23.97
N ALA A 955 -8.17 -50.43 -24.99
CA ALA A 955 -8.18 -51.89 -24.85
C ALA A 955 -6.85 -52.45 -24.30
N GLU A 956 -5.74 -51.75 -24.48
CA GLU A 956 -4.42 -52.18 -23.97
C GLU A 956 -4.26 -51.87 -22.47
N ASN A 957 -4.88 -50.79 -21.98
CA ASN A 957 -4.75 -50.36 -20.58
C ASN A 957 -5.57 -51.20 -19.57
N SER A 958 -6.54 -52.00 -20.02
CA SER A 958 -7.46 -52.72 -19.11
C SER A 958 -6.90 -54.03 -18.51
N GLN A 959 -5.61 -54.33 -18.68
CA GLN A 959 -4.98 -55.54 -18.12
C GLN A 959 -4.10 -55.28 -16.88
N ALA A 960 -3.99 -54.04 -16.40
CA ALA A 960 -2.94 -53.62 -15.47
C ALA A 960 -3.41 -53.05 -14.11
N THR A 961 -4.53 -53.51 -13.54
CA THR A 961 -4.98 -53.10 -12.19
C THR A 961 -5.39 -54.28 -11.32
N GLY A 962 -4.73 -54.48 -10.16
CA GLY A 962 -4.96 -55.70 -9.37
C GLY A 962 -4.31 -55.82 -7.98
N ALA A 963 -4.15 -54.72 -7.21
CA ALA A 963 -3.90 -54.79 -5.75
C ALA A 963 -4.16 -53.42 -5.09
N SER A 964 -4.61 -53.43 -3.82
CA SER A 964 -4.80 -52.23 -3.00
C SER A 964 -3.75 -52.12 -1.89
N GLY A 965 -3.13 -50.95 -1.74
CA GLY A 965 -2.21 -50.64 -0.63
C GLY A 965 -2.01 -49.13 -0.50
N ALA A 966 -1.82 -48.64 0.73
CA ALA A 966 -1.53 -47.22 0.96
C ALA A 966 -0.09 -46.88 0.55
N LEU A 967 0.10 -45.68 -0.02
CA LEU A 967 1.43 -45.19 -0.39
C LEU A 967 2.15 -44.58 0.83
N PRO A 968 3.43 -44.90 1.07
CA PRO A 968 4.23 -44.27 2.10
C PRO A 968 4.73 -42.88 1.66
N ILE A 969 5.05 -42.03 2.63
CA ILE A 969 5.88 -40.84 2.39
C ILE A 969 7.30 -41.32 2.05
N VAL A 970 7.87 -40.80 0.96
CA VAL A 970 9.23 -41.11 0.52
C VAL A 970 10.15 -39.94 0.88
N GLU A 971 11.23 -40.21 1.60
CA GLU A 971 12.28 -39.22 1.87
C GLU A 971 13.12 -38.99 0.60
N ALA A 972 13.34 -37.72 0.24
CA ALA A 972 14.10 -37.37 -0.96
C ALA A 972 15.60 -37.73 -0.81
N PRO A 973 16.29 -38.15 -1.89
CA PRO A 973 17.63 -38.69 -1.80
C PRO A 973 18.70 -37.61 -1.55
N ALA A 974 19.45 -37.79 -0.46
CA ALA A 974 20.59 -36.95 -0.06
C ALA A 974 21.89 -37.19 -0.88
N VAL A 975 21.82 -38.00 -1.94
CA VAL A 975 22.88 -38.24 -2.93
C VAL A 975 22.20 -38.23 -4.30
N PRO A 976 22.75 -37.58 -5.35
CA PRO A 976 22.06 -37.48 -6.63
C PRO A 976 21.77 -38.86 -7.25
N GLN A 977 20.49 -39.16 -7.51
CA GLN A 977 20.05 -40.43 -8.11
C GLN A 977 19.55 -40.22 -9.55
N LEU A 978 20.02 -41.05 -10.49
CA LEU A 978 19.50 -41.06 -11.86
C LEU A 978 18.13 -41.74 -11.89
N VAL A 979 17.06 -40.95 -11.86
CA VAL A 979 15.67 -41.44 -11.87
C VAL A 979 15.10 -41.63 -13.28
N GLY A 980 15.78 -41.12 -14.31
CA GLY A 980 15.38 -41.30 -15.70
C GLY A 980 16.42 -40.82 -16.71
N SER A 981 16.12 -40.98 -17.99
CA SER A 981 16.84 -40.35 -19.09
C SER A 981 15.90 -40.17 -20.26
N LEU A 982 16.03 -39.05 -20.97
CA LEU A 982 15.09 -38.62 -22.00
C LEU A 982 15.86 -37.91 -23.13
N GLU A 983 15.91 -38.55 -24.30
CA GLU A 983 16.41 -37.97 -25.56
C GLU A 983 17.74 -37.19 -25.47
N GLY A 984 18.71 -37.73 -24.72
CA GLY A 984 20.04 -37.12 -24.53
C GLY A 984 20.20 -36.29 -23.25
N TYR A 985 19.19 -36.25 -22.40
CA TYR A 985 19.25 -35.72 -21.03
C TYR A 985 19.23 -36.87 -20.01
N ASN A 986 20.02 -36.71 -18.94
CA ASN A 986 19.90 -37.48 -17.70
C ASN A 986 18.92 -36.75 -16.77
N ILE A 987 17.95 -37.46 -16.20
CA ILE A 987 17.03 -36.90 -15.20
C ILE A 987 17.49 -37.38 -13.84
N VAL A 988 17.96 -36.46 -13.01
CA VAL A 988 18.55 -36.73 -11.70
C VAL A 988 17.67 -36.12 -10.61
N GLU A 989 17.36 -36.89 -9.57
CA GLU A 989 16.71 -36.39 -8.36
C GLU A 989 17.77 -36.14 -7.28
N TYR A 990 17.74 -34.96 -6.66
CA TYR A 990 18.67 -34.58 -5.59
C TYR A 990 18.07 -33.47 -4.71
N GLU A 991 18.14 -33.61 -3.39
CA GLU A 991 17.62 -32.64 -2.39
C GLU A 991 16.15 -32.23 -2.62
N GLY A 992 15.32 -33.15 -3.14
CA GLY A 992 13.89 -32.90 -3.42
C GLY A 992 13.61 -32.12 -4.72
N TRP A 993 14.57 -32.05 -5.63
CA TRP A 993 14.41 -31.43 -6.96
C TRP A 993 14.78 -32.41 -8.07
N PHE A 994 14.07 -32.32 -9.21
CA PHE A 994 14.43 -33.01 -10.44
C PHE A 994 15.27 -32.09 -11.33
N TYR A 995 16.33 -32.63 -11.90
CA TYR A 995 17.27 -31.92 -12.77
C TYR A 995 17.37 -32.63 -14.12
N GLY A 996 17.03 -31.93 -15.20
CA GLY A 996 17.28 -32.35 -16.58
C GLY A 996 18.66 -31.89 -17.01
N ILE A 997 19.66 -32.78 -16.95
CA ILE A 997 21.06 -32.49 -17.26
C ILE A 997 21.43 -33.05 -18.65
N PRO A 998 21.83 -32.24 -19.64
CA PRO A 998 22.25 -32.75 -20.94
C PRO A 998 23.49 -33.66 -20.82
N GLN A 999 23.44 -34.85 -21.42
CA GLN A 999 24.54 -35.82 -21.43
C GLN A 999 25.80 -35.27 -22.13
N SER A 1000 25.65 -34.26 -22.99
CA SER A 1000 26.75 -33.53 -23.63
C SER A 1000 27.62 -32.71 -22.67
N LEU A 1001 27.17 -32.45 -21.43
CA LEU A 1001 27.99 -31.81 -20.39
C LEU A 1001 29.00 -32.78 -19.74
N GLY A 1002 28.85 -34.09 -19.95
CA GLY A 1002 29.73 -35.11 -19.38
C GLY A 1002 29.52 -35.30 -17.87
N ASN A 1003 30.58 -35.71 -17.17
CA ASN A 1003 30.53 -35.91 -15.71
C ASN A 1003 30.53 -34.55 -14.99
N MET A 1004 29.48 -34.28 -14.22
CA MET A 1004 29.36 -33.11 -13.35
C MET A 1004 29.33 -33.50 -11.88
N GLU A 1005 30.00 -32.71 -11.04
CA GLU A 1005 29.90 -32.73 -9.59
C GLU A 1005 28.83 -31.71 -9.16
N LEU A 1006 27.61 -32.18 -8.85
CA LEU A 1006 26.44 -31.33 -8.58
C LEU A 1006 26.57 -30.49 -7.30
N ASP A 1007 27.49 -30.85 -6.40
CA ASP A 1007 27.86 -30.11 -5.21
C ASP A 1007 28.81 -28.92 -5.48
N LYS A 1008 29.37 -28.81 -6.70
CA LYS A 1008 30.40 -27.81 -7.06
C LYS A 1008 30.09 -26.97 -8.30
N VAL A 1009 28.98 -27.25 -8.99
CA VAL A 1009 28.49 -26.44 -10.12
C VAL A 1009 27.24 -25.70 -9.68
N ASP A 1010 27.18 -24.36 -9.84
CA ASP A 1010 25.90 -23.65 -9.67
C ASP A 1010 24.98 -24.00 -10.85
N VAL A 1011 24.15 -25.00 -10.61
CA VAL A 1011 23.23 -25.60 -11.57
C VAL A 1011 22.23 -24.57 -12.13
N ILE A 1012 22.05 -23.42 -11.47
CA ILE A 1012 21.15 -22.35 -11.90
C ILE A 1012 21.82 -21.38 -12.90
N GLU A 1013 23.15 -21.28 -12.91
CA GLU A 1013 23.86 -20.42 -13.88
C GLU A 1013 24.08 -21.11 -15.24
N ASN A 1014 23.83 -22.42 -15.37
CA ASN A 1014 23.92 -23.15 -16.64
C ASN A 1014 22.54 -23.24 -17.33
N PRO A 1015 22.27 -22.44 -18.39
CA PRO A 1015 20.95 -22.39 -19.04
C PRO A 1015 20.60 -23.64 -19.88
N GLN A 1016 21.48 -24.63 -19.94
CA GLN A 1016 21.18 -25.93 -20.57
C GLN A 1016 20.58 -26.94 -19.59
N ILE A 1017 20.62 -26.68 -18.27
CA ILE A 1017 20.10 -27.57 -17.25
C ILE A 1017 18.71 -27.09 -16.80
N ILE A 1018 17.75 -28.01 -16.90
CA ILE A 1018 16.35 -27.81 -16.52
C ILE A 1018 16.18 -28.24 -15.05
N ARG A 1019 15.32 -27.56 -14.27
CA ARG A 1019 15.07 -27.90 -12.86
C ARG A 1019 13.65 -27.52 -12.43
N ASP A 1020 12.93 -28.47 -11.84
CA ASP A 1020 11.64 -28.24 -11.18
C ASP A 1020 11.44 -29.19 -9.97
N LEU A 1021 10.35 -29.02 -9.23
CA LEU A 1021 9.89 -29.93 -8.16
C LEU A 1021 9.09 -31.12 -8.73
N SER A 1022 8.50 -30.99 -9.92
CA SER A 1022 7.85 -32.07 -10.66
C SER A 1022 8.79 -32.65 -11.72
N ARG A 1023 8.87 -33.98 -11.74
CA ARG A 1023 9.56 -34.73 -12.80
C ARG A 1023 8.90 -34.50 -14.16
N GLU A 1024 7.58 -34.44 -14.18
CA GLU A 1024 6.75 -34.28 -15.38
C GLU A 1024 7.00 -32.93 -16.05
N VAL A 1025 7.21 -31.86 -15.25
CA VAL A 1025 7.61 -30.54 -15.75
C VAL A 1025 9.00 -30.59 -16.37
N VAL A 1026 9.97 -31.22 -15.70
CA VAL A 1026 11.34 -31.41 -16.25
C VAL A 1026 11.31 -32.21 -17.55
N GLU A 1027 10.53 -33.30 -17.62
CA GLU A 1027 10.36 -34.08 -18.85
C GLU A 1027 9.63 -33.30 -19.96
N GLY A 1028 8.72 -32.39 -19.60
CA GLY A 1028 8.04 -31.49 -20.52
C GLY A 1028 9.00 -30.48 -21.16
N GLU A 1029 9.76 -29.75 -20.34
CA GLU A 1029 10.73 -28.76 -20.81
C GLU A 1029 11.86 -29.39 -21.64
N ILE A 1030 12.35 -30.59 -21.28
CA ILE A 1030 13.33 -31.33 -22.09
C ILE A 1030 12.78 -31.55 -23.51
N ARG A 1031 11.52 -31.98 -23.63
CA ARG A 1031 10.86 -32.21 -24.94
C ARG A 1031 10.59 -30.91 -25.69
N GLU A 1032 10.53 -29.75 -25.04
CA GLU A 1032 10.44 -28.44 -25.73
C GLU A 1032 11.82 -27.96 -26.21
N VAL A 1033 12.85 -28.05 -25.36
CA VAL A 1033 14.23 -27.68 -25.74
C VAL A 1033 14.73 -28.53 -26.90
N LEU A 1034 14.42 -29.83 -26.91
CA LEU A 1034 14.80 -30.73 -28.01
C LEU A 1034 13.96 -30.49 -29.27
N ARG A 1035 12.66 -30.19 -29.17
CA ARG A 1035 11.86 -29.74 -30.32
C ARG A 1035 12.42 -28.44 -30.91
N ALA A 1036 12.85 -27.49 -30.09
CA ALA A 1036 13.50 -26.26 -30.54
C ALA A 1036 14.87 -26.54 -31.19
N ALA A 1037 15.68 -27.44 -30.64
CA ALA A 1037 16.98 -27.83 -31.19
C ALA A 1037 16.91 -28.63 -32.50
N VAL A 1038 15.80 -29.33 -32.77
CA VAL A 1038 15.51 -30.02 -34.04
C VAL A 1038 14.86 -29.09 -35.08
N ALA A 1039 14.36 -27.92 -34.65
CA ALA A 1039 13.76 -26.89 -35.52
C ALA A 1039 14.74 -25.78 -35.94
N ALA A 1040 16.02 -25.85 -35.54
CA ALA A 1040 17.07 -24.85 -35.76
C ALA A 1040 18.20 -25.33 -36.69
#